data_AF-A0A972VDC6-F1
#
_entry.id   AF-A0A972VDC6-F1
#
_cell.length_a   1.000
_cell.length_b   1.000
_cell.length_c   1.000
_cell.angle_alpha   90.00
_cell.angle_beta   90.00
_cell.angle_gamma   90.00
#
_symmetry.space_group_name_H-M   'P 1'
#
loop_
_entity.id
_entity.type
_entity.pdbx_description
1 polymer ?
#
loop_
_entity_poly.entity_id
_entity_poly.type
_entity_poly.pdbx_seq_one_letter_code
_entity_poly.pdbx_strand_id
1 'polypeptide(L)'
;MSRQHVLTMLAAVLLALTSVAHAQQTLISVSLDTTERDGMTLDGPVDGTGGSDLGATWNQILAGPGRGQSPISSMALLDSQNETTTVGFTTDLDGMWPWGSPDLVMLTSGAFQWVPTTPGEMIFSGLTTGVKYDLYLASFHPNESGSRILFETTNPTTTEGTQIADNGGPGGNDSTWVEGENYAVFENVAPNDNGEIIITLGSDWDTDNTKRAYVSGFQLITSPIQTIAADSSPAHEATDVARDVVMSWAPGQFAATHDVYLSDSLEAVSDASRANPMDVQLAEGQDANSIDPGRLTFGQTYYWRVDEVNAAPDNTIHNGNVWSFEVEPYSIQIPGSAIGVSASSTSNEFSTPDRIIDGSGLGADDTHSMDNTAMWFTAAVDPDPWIEFKFEDIYKMDVIKIWNSNSAAESAIGWSVKDLEIQYSVDGEIWNVVPGPHQLNRAPGSPVYNQYDAVPLSGVAAKFVRLNIQSNWGGLVMSYGLSEIQFMHIPAQARTPVPASGDTDVLPDATISWRAGREAAEHVITMSTDVNAVIEGSVPSVTTSTNSLSLSDMGGELGQTYYWRVDEVNEAEALSVWTGPVWSLSTSAALVVDDFERYNNASPDRPFQTWLDGFGYSADEFFSQGYAGNGTGSGIGHDIWSLASPYFDGDLMETLITMEGSSQSMPFYYDNSTTAASAETTVNIANLQVGQDWSGNGIGTLTLHFRADSVSEALDTTSSFTTAGSAGWFSQGADSYDNEDAAQSKEISDNEQSSMQTTVNGAGTVSFYWKVSSEADWDFLEFSIDGSLQDQISGEVDWQQMTYTITDPGSHTLEWRYTKDGAVSGGDDRGWVDQLAWDGGGQPATMPGNTGQLYVKVNGVKLDYPGPVTDVRWTPWNIDLASLGVNLQDVTTLTLGIDGANAKGLLYLDNFLLESQ
;
A
#
# COMPACT_ATOMS: atom_id res chain seq x y z
N MET A 1 -11.04 24.25 -25.69
CA MET A 1 -11.12 24.45 -24.21
C MET A 1 -9.72 24.72 -23.67
N SER A 2 -9.56 25.54 -22.65
CA SER A 2 -8.23 25.88 -22.12
C SER A 2 -7.60 24.68 -21.41
N ARG A 3 -6.27 24.54 -21.54
CA ARG A 3 -5.42 23.52 -20.89
C ARG A 3 -5.70 23.34 -19.38
N GLN A 4 -6.23 24.38 -18.75
CA GLN A 4 -6.62 24.42 -17.35
C GLN A 4 -7.92 23.64 -17.05
N HIS A 5 -8.89 23.62 -17.97
CA HIS A 5 -10.10 22.78 -17.83
C HIS A 5 -9.79 21.28 -18.03
N VAL A 6 -8.85 20.96 -18.92
CA VAL A 6 -8.37 19.59 -19.13
C VAL A 6 -7.58 19.09 -17.93
N LEU A 7 -6.72 19.92 -17.31
CA LEU A 7 -6.05 19.56 -16.05
C LEU A 7 -7.02 19.40 -14.86
N THR A 8 -8.13 20.15 -14.82
CA THR A 8 -9.11 20.03 -13.73
C THR A 8 -9.99 18.79 -13.90
N MET A 9 -10.31 18.40 -15.15
CA MET A 9 -10.97 17.13 -15.45
C MET A 9 -10.05 15.93 -15.28
N LEU A 10 -8.76 16.02 -15.68
CA LEU A 10 -7.79 14.97 -15.41
C LEU A 10 -7.48 14.84 -13.92
N ALA A 11 -7.43 15.94 -13.15
CA ALA A 11 -7.30 15.85 -11.70
C ALA A 11 -8.56 15.26 -11.04
N ALA A 12 -9.76 15.52 -11.56
CA ALA A 12 -10.99 14.90 -11.06
C ALA A 12 -11.14 13.42 -11.45
N VAL A 13 -10.63 13.02 -12.62
CA VAL A 13 -10.57 11.62 -13.08
C VAL A 13 -9.43 10.86 -12.39
N LEU A 14 -8.29 11.52 -12.11
CA LEU A 14 -7.21 10.94 -11.32
C LEU A 14 -7.60 10.83 -9.85
N LEU A 15 -8.34 11.80 -9.27
CA LEU A 15 -8.96 11.66 -7.95
C LEU A 15 -10.05 10.59 -7.92
N ALA A 16 -10.77 10.35 -9.03
CA ALA A 16 -11.78 9.30 -9.11
C ALA A 16 -11.18 7.90 -9.37
N LEU A 17 -10.00 7.83 -9.99
CA LEU A 17 -9.25 6.58 -10.21
C LEU A 17 -8.39 6.20 -8.99
N THR A 18 -7.91 7.18 -8.21
CA THR A 18 -7.25 6.91 -6.91
C THR A 18 -8.24 6.74 -5.76
N SER A 19 -9.55 6.97 -5.96
CA SER A 19 -10.58 6.74 -4.94
C SER A 19 -11.34 5.40 -5.09
N VAL A 20 -10.97 4.55 -6.05
CA VAL A 20 -11.61 3.23 -6.28
C VAL A 20 -10.64 2.06 -6.06
N ALA A 21 -9.35 2.31 -5.90
CA ALA A 21 -8.39 1.38 -5.30
C ALA A 21 -7.95 1.97 -3.95
N HIS A 22 -8.21 1.28 -2.84
CA HIS A 22 -8.12 1.71 -1.43
C HIS A 22 -9.40 2.26 -0.78
N ALA A 23 -10.58 1.76 -1.17
CA ALA A 23 -11.53 1.43 -0.12
C ALA A 23 -10.99 0.17 0.57
N GLN A 24 -10.05 0.33 1.50
CA GLN A 24 -9.83 -0.69 2.53
C GLN A 24 -11.23 -0.97 3.09
N GLN A 25 -11.79 -2.15 2.80
CA GLN A 25 -12.93 -2.64 3.54
C GLN A 25 -12.47 -2.65 5.00
N THR A 26 -12.99 -1.72 5.81
CA THR A 26 -12.77 -1.75 7.26
C THR A 26 -13.53 -2.96 7.79
N LEU A 27 -12.86 -4.10 7.79
CA LEU A 27 -13.29 -5.31 8.45
C LEU A 27 -13.04 -5.08 9.95
N ILE A 28 -14.02 -4.53 10.65
CA ILE A 28 -14.04 -4.58 12.12
C ILE A 28 -14.52 -5.99 12.48
N SER A 29 -13.64 -6.99 12.32
CA SER A 29 -13.95 -8.36 12.72
C SER A 29 -13.50 -8.61 14.16
N VAL A 30 -14.42 -9.07 14.99
CA VAL A 30 -14.11 -9.75 16.25
C VAL A 30 -14.82 -11.09 16.14
N SER A 31 -14.09 -12.13 15.73
CA SER A 31 -14.69 -13.44 15.45
C SER A 31 -15.50 -13.96 16.65
N LEU A 32 -16.81 -14.16 16.48
CA LEU A 32 -17.55 -15.18 17.22
C LEU A 32 -17.27 -16.50 16.51
N ASP A 33 -16.16 -17.16 16.86
CA ASP A 33 -15.92 -18.54 16.42
C ASP A 33 -17.02 -19.43 17.01
N THR A 34 -17.92 -19.88 16.15
CA THR A 34 -19.02 -20.80 16.49
C THR A 34 -18.66 -22.26 16.18
N THR A 35 -17.42 -22.55 15.78
CA THR A 35 -17.02 -23.86 15.23
C THR A 35 -16.06 -24.69 16.08
N GLU A 36 -15.37 -24.16 17.09
CA GLU A 36 -14.48 -24.98 17.94
C GLU A 36 -14.77 -24.87 19.44
N ARG A 37 -15.53 -25.81 20.02
CA ARG A 37 -15.47 -26.09 21.49
C ARG A 37 -15.68 -27.56 21.82
N ASP A 38 -14.63 -28.37 21.67
CA ASP A 38 -14.47 -29.63 22.41
C ASP A 38 -13.25 -29.48 23.33
N GLY A 39 -13.46 -29.14 24.62
CA GLY A 39 -12.35 -29.09 25.59
C GLY A 39 -12.44 -28.24 26.86
N MET A 40 -13.47 -27.40 27.10
CA MET A 40 -13.54 -26.62 28.36
C MET A 40 -14.12 -27.46 29.51
N THR A 41 -13.26 -28.21 30.20
CA THR A 41 -13.54 -28.75 31.54
C THR A 41 -12.89 -27.86 32.59
N LEU A 42 -13.70 -27.19 33.44
CA LEU A 42 -13.23 -26.49 34.63
C LEU A 42 -13.07 -27.49 35.79
N ASP A 43 -11.86 -28.04 35.96
CA ASP A 43 -11.53 -28.91 37.10
C ASP A 43 -10.82 -28.13 38.24
N GLY A 44 -11.64 -27.54 39.13
CA GLY A 44 -11.42 -27.38 40.58
C GLY A 44 -10.54 -26.24 41.14
N PRO A 45 -10.49 -26.03 42.48
CA PRO A 45 -11.38 -26.54 43.54
C PRO A 45 -12.21 -25.46 44.23
N VAL A 46 -13.36 -25.91 44.76
CA VAL A 46 -14.14 -25.24 45.79
C VAL A 46 -13.32 -25.21 47.08
N ASP A 47 -12.89 -24.04 47.54
CA ASP A 47 -13.01 -23.64 48.95
C ASP A 47 -12.58 -22.19 49.18
N GLY A 48 -13.46 -21.46 49.87
CA GLY A 48 -13.26 -20.07 50.22
C GLY A 48 -12.30 -19.90 51.40
N THR A 49 -11.09 -19.41 51.12
CA THR A 49 -10.31 -18.55 52.03
C THR A 49 -9.33 -17.74 51.18
N GLY A 50 -9.37 -16.41 51.31
CA GLY A 50 -8.60 -15.50 50.46
C GLY A 50 -7.09 -15.48 50.70
N GLY A 51 -6.39 -14.87 49.74
CA GLY A 51 -5.00 -14.43 49.84
C GLY A 51 -4.12 -14.93 48.70
N SER A 52 -3.76 -13.99 47.81
CA SER A 52 -2.51 -13.89 47.03
C SER A 52 -1.97 -15.16 46.37
N ASP A 53 -2.19 -15.29 45.06
CA ASP A 53 -1.17 -15.63 44.04
C ASP A 53 -1.88 -15.90 42.70
N LEU A 54 -1.85 -14.92 41.79
CA LEU A 54 -2.13 -15.12 40.37
C LEU A 54 -1.12 -14.29 39.58
N GLY A 55 -0.20 -14.99 38.91
CA GLY A 55 0.84 -14.42 38.06
C GLY A 55 0.24 -13.71 36.86
N ALA A 56 0.80 -12.54 36.57
CA ALA A 56 0.37 -11.63 35.52
C ALA A 56 0.85 -12.12 34.14
N THR A 57 -0.09 -12.63 33.37
CA THR A 57 -0.12 -12.58 31.90
C THR A 57 -1.54 -12.14 31.52
N TRP A 58 -1.74 -11.63 30.31
CA TRP A 58 -3.02 -11.20 29.69
C TRP A 58 -3.36 -9.69 29.84
N ASN A 59 -3.49 -9.03 28.68
CA ASN A 59 -3.40 -7.58 28.40
C ASN A 59 -4.32 -6.65 29.25
N GLN A 60 -3.80 -5.46 29.60
CA GLN A 60 -4.54 -4.27 30.04
C GLN A 60 -4.92 -3.44 28.79
N ILE A 61 -6.00 -2.65 28.67
CA ILE A 61 -6.39 -1.46 29.45
C ILE A 61 -7.92 -1.25 29.31
N LEU A 62 -8.67 -1.48 30.39
CA LEU A 62 -9.67 -0.54 30.90
C LEU A 62 -9.05 0.04 32.19
N ALA A 63 -7.94 0.77 32.08
CA ALA A 63 -7.33 1.42 33.23
C ALA A 63 -8.02 2.76 33.50
N GLY A 64 -9.07 2.71 34.31
CA GLY A 64 -9.44 3.80 35.22
C GLY A 64 -9.03 3.44 36.65
N PRO A 65 -8.60 4.40 37.49
CA PRO A 65 -7.90 4.13 38.74
C PRO A 65 -8.87 3.72 39.85
N GLY A 66 -8.84 2.44 40.26
CA GLY A 66 -9.34 1.98 41.56
C GLY A 66 -10.83 2.19 41.86
N ARG A 67 -11.29 1.63 42.99
CA ARG A 67 -12.66 1.81 43.47
C ARG A 67 -12.88 3.26 43.91
N GLY A 68 -13.46 4.10 43.05
CA GLY A 68 -14.06 5.37 43.45
C GLY A 68 -13.76 6.58 42.57
N GLN A 69 -14.20 6.63 41.29
CA GLN A 69 -14.85 7.79 40.60
C GLN A 69 -14.69 7.80 39.05
N SER A 70 -15.76 8.33 38.41
CA SER A 70 -15.99 8.81 37.02
C SER A 70 -16.19 7.83 35.83
N PRO A 71 -17.19 8.08 34.94
CA PRO A 71 -17.53 7.24 33.78
C PRO A 71 -16.53 7.34 32.62
N ILE A 72 -16.51 6.32 31.74
CA ILE A 72 -15.67 6.25 30.52
C ILE A 72 -16.12 7.34 29.54
N SER A 73 -15.36 8.43 29.40
CA SER A 73 -15.80 9.59 28.62
C SER A 73 -15.56 9.48 27.11
N SER A 74 -14.59 8.69 26.64
CA SER A 74 -14.42 8.24 25.24
C SER A 74 -13.19 7.35 25.07
N MET A 75 -13.27 6.33 24.22
CA MET A 75 -12.14 5.49 23.78
C MET A 75 -12.31 5.11 22.31
N ALA A 76 -11.21 4.98 21.57
CA ALA A 76 -11.22 4.39 20.22
C ALA A 76 -11.25 2.86 20.30
N LEU A 77 -12.03 2.21 19.43
CA LEU A 77 -12.09 0.76 19.31
C LEU A 77 -10.89 0.25 18.52
N LEU A 78 -10.51 -1.01 18.73
CA LEU A 78 -9.48 -1.68 17.95
C LEU A 78 -10.11 -2.60 16.89
N ASP A 79 -9.49 -2.77 15.74
CA ASP A 79 -9.93 -3.73 14.71
C ASP A 79 -9.36 -5.15 14.96
N SER A 80 -9.58 -6.07 14.02
CA SER A 80 -9.06 -7.45 14.10
C SER A 80 -7.54 -7.57 14.10
N GLN A 81 -6.85 -6.50 13.69
CA GLN A 81 -5.38 -6.39 13.65
C GLN A 81 -4.87 -5.59 14.86
N ASN A 82 -5.78 -5.23 15.79
CA ASN A 82 -5.49 -4.51 17.02
C ASN A 82 -5.05 -3.04 16.79
N GLU A 83 -5.35 -2.47 15.62
CA GLU A 83 -5.07 -1.07 15.29
C GLU A 83 -6.19 -0.14 15.79
N THR A 84 -5.83 1.11 16.13
CA THR A 84 -6.80 2.10 16.61
C THR A 84 -7.72 2.53 15.46
N THR A 85 -8.99 2.17 15.56
CA THR A 85 -10.00 2.54 14.57
C THR A 85 -10.48 3.98 14.75
N THR A 86 -11.07 4.54 13.70
CA THR A 86 -11.82 5.81 13.79
C THR A 86 -13.14 5.66 14.55
N VAL A 87 -13.54 4.44 14.92
CA VAL A 87 -14.79 4.17 15.62
C VAL A 87 -14.58 4.35 17.12
N GLY A 88 -15.31 5.30 17.70
CA GLY A 88 -15.28 5.58 19.13
C GLY A 88 -16.38 4.86 19.90
N PHE A 89 -16.15 4.62 21.20
CA PHE A 89 -17.16 4.16 22.15
C PHE A 89 -17.25 5.12 23.34
N THR A 90 -18.46 5.57 23.65
CA THR A 90 -18.75 6.38 24.84
C THR A 90 -19.98 5.84 25.58
N THR A 91 -20.06 6.13 26.88
CA THR A 91 -21.21 5.77 27.70
C THR A 91 -21.40 6.74 28.86
N ASP A 92 -22.64 6.99 29.25
CA ASP A 92 -23.00 7.91 30.35
C ASP A 92 -23.47 7.17 31.62
N LEU A 93 -23.26 5.85 31.69
CA LEU A 93 -23.68 5.02 32.82
C LEU A 93 -22.86 5.34 34.09
N ASP A 94 -23.50 5.99 35.06
CA ASP A 94 -22.95 6.17 36.41
C ASP A 94 -22.73 4.82 37.09
N GLY A 95 -21.47 4.45 37.37
CA GLY A 95 -21.11 3.32 38.24
C GLY A 95 -20.64 2.03 37.56
N MET A 96 -20.17 2.09 36.30
CA MET A 96 -19.46 0.97 35.67
C MET A 96 -18.15 0.66 36.41
N TRP A 97 -18.04 -0.54 36.99
CA TRP A 97 -16.80 -1.08 37.55
C TRP A 97 -16.33 -2.24 36.68
N PRO A 98 -15.12 -2.23 36.10
CA PRO A 98 -14.56 -3.43 35.51
C PRO A 98 -14.43 -4.51 36.60
N TRP A 99 -14.99 -5.70 36.37
CA TRP A 99 -14.98 -6.79 37.35
C TRP A 99 -14.75 -8.15 36.66
N GLY A 100 -13.74 -8.90 37.12
CA GLY A 100 -13.40 -10.23 36.61
C GLY A 100 -12.24 -10.23 35.59
N SER A 101 -11.50 -11.33 35.52
CA SER A 101 -10.51 -11.58 34.46
C SER A 101 -11.24 -11.97 33.15
N PRO A 102 -10.83 -11.44 31.99
CA PRO A 102 -11.46 -11.72 30.71
C PRO A 102 -11.01 -13.09 30.17
N ASP A 103 -11.71 -14.17 30.51
CA ASP A 103 -11.53 -15.49 29.88
C ASP A 103 -12.64 -15.78 28.83
N LEU A 104 -13.08 -14.74 28.11
CA LEU A 104 -13.82 -14.92 26.86
C LEU A 104 -13.04 -14.26 25.74
N VAL A 105 -12.69 -15.06 24.73
CA VAL A 105 -12.23 -14.63 23.40
C VAL A 105 -13.36 -13.85 22.72
N MET A 106 -13.63 -12.64 23.22
CA MET A 106 -14.53 -11.64 22.66
C MET A 106 -13.81 -10.30 22.86
N LEU A 107 -13.17 -9.80 21.81
CA LEU A 107 -12.49 -8.51 21.85
C LEU A 107 -13.55 -7.44 22.18
N THR A 108 -13.26 -6.64 23.21
CA THR A 108 -14.15 -5.73 23.97
C THR A 108 -14.99 -6.34 25.11
N SER A 109 -14.43 -7.29 25.87
CA SER A 109 -15.04 -7.70 27.16
C SER A 109 -14.79 -6.65 28.26
N GLY A 110 -15.64 -5.62 28.33
CA GLY A 110 -15.83 -4.85 29.56
C GLY A 110 -17.02 -5.44 30.31
N ALA A 111 -16.82 -6.17 31.40
CA ALA A 111 -17.94 -6.59 32.24
C ALA A 111 -18.44 -5.38 33.03
N PHE A 112 -19.61 -4.86 32.67
CA PHE A 112 -20.15 -3.64 33.27
C PHE A 112 -21.28 -3.96 34.24
N GLN A 113 -21.14 -3.49 35.48
CA GLN A 113 -22.16 -3.65 36.51
C GLN A 113 -23.00 -2.37 36.62
N TRP A 114 -24.29 -2.44 36.30
CA TRP A 114 -25.22 -1.31 36.41
C TRP A 114 -26.29 -1.54 37.48
N VAL A 115 -26.63 -0.48 38.23
CA VAL A 115 -27.72 -0.46 39.23
C VAL A 115 -28.83 0.47 38.70
N PRO A 116 -30.06 -0.02 38.47
CA PRO A 116 -31.02 0.65 37.60
C PRO A 116 -31.85 1.69 38.33
N THR A 117 -31.24 2.82 38.70
CA THR A 117 -32.00 4.01 39.11
C THR A 117 -32.15 5.06 38.02
N THR A 118 -31.41 4.94 36.91
CA THR A 118 -31.42 5.86 35.76
C THR A 118 -30.99 5.11 34.49
N PRO A 119 -31.77 5.14 33.38
CA PRO A 119 -31.33 4.61 32.07
C PRO A 119 -30.00 5.25 31.65
N GLY A 120 -29.16 4.52 30.94
CA GLY A 120 -27.95 5.09 30.32
C GLY A 120 -27.74 4.59 28.90
N GLU A 121 -26.83 5.23 28.18
CA GLU A 121 -26.58 5.06 26.76
C GLU A 121 -25.17 4.50 26.51
N MET A 122 -25.10 3.65 25.48
CA MET A 122 -23.87 3.24 24.80
C MET A 122 -23.89 3.88 23.42
N ILE A 123 -22.85 4.62 23.07
CA ILE A 123 -22.74 5.33 21.80
C ILE A 123 -21.52 4.82 21.05
N PHE A 124 -21.75 4.24 19.88
CA PHE A 124 -20.72 3.93 18.89
C PHE A 124 -20.63 5.10 17.92
N SER A 125 -19.51 5.81 17.88
CA SER A 125 -19.31 7.03 17.09
C SER A 125 -18.24 6.85 16.01
N GLY A 126 -18.13 7.77 15.05
CA GLY A 126 -17.13 7.67 13.97
C GLY A 126 -17.48 6.65 12.87
N LEU A 127 -18.75 6.25 12.78
CA LEU A 127 -19.26 5.34 11.76
C LEU A 127 -19.61 6.09 10.48
N THR A 128 -19.38 5.46 9.32
CA THR A 128 -19.70 6.05 8.02
C THR A 128 -21.21 6.18 7.82
N THR A 129 -21.72 7.42 7.72
CA THR A 129 -23.12 7.69 7.40
C THR A 129 -23.50 7.09 6.05
N GLY A 130 -24.63 6.37 5.99
CA GLY A 130 -25.10 5.68 4.78
C GLY A 130 -24.65 4.22 4.65
N VAL A 131 -23.66 3.79 5.44
CA VAL A 131 -23.30 2.37 5.62
C VAL A 131 -24.16 1.77 6.74
N LYS A 132 -24.55 0.50 6.60
CA LYS A 132 -25.32 -0.23 7.62
C LYS A 132 -24.44 -1.25 8.31
N TYR A 133 -24.74 -1.52 9.57
CA TYR A 133 -23.95 -2.43 10.40
C TYR A 133 -24.85 -3.47 11.06
N ASP A 134 -24.26 -4.61 11.40
CA ASP A 134 -24.88 -5.57 12.32
C ASP A 134 -24.19 -5.43 13.68
N LEU A 135 -24.97 -5.14 14.74
CA LEU A 135 -24.47 -4.94 16.10
C LEU A 135 -24.95 -6.07 17.02
N TYR A 136 -24.01 -6.84 17.55
CA TYR A 136 -24.21 -7.90 18.52
C TYR A 136 -23.87 -7.40 19.92
N LEU A 137 -24.72 -7.70 20.92
CA LEU A 137 -24.57 -7.28 22.31
C LEU A 137 -24.76 -8.48 23.24
N ALA A 138 -23.70 -8.93 23.89
CA ALA A 138 -23.72 -10.12 24.74
C ALA A 138 -23.95 -9.78 26.22
N SER A 139 -24.66 -10.67 26.93
CA SER A 139 -24.97 -10.58 28.36
C SER A 139 -24.74 -11.94 29.02
N PHE A 140 -23.83 -12.01 30.01
CA PHE A 140 -23.52 -13.25 30.72
C PHE A 140 -23.03 -13.02 32.16
N HIS A 141 -23.60 -13.76 33.13
CA HIS A 141 -23.03 -13.86 34.48
C HIS A 141 -23.22 -15.27 35.08
N PRO A 142 -22.13 -15.96 35.49
CA PRO A 142 -22.18 -17.38 35.86
C PRO A 142 -22.95 -17.69 37.17
N ASN A 143 -23.21 -16.68 38.01
CA ASN A 143 -23.73 -16.87 39.36
C ASN A 143 -25.06 -16.13 39.66
N GLU A 144 -25.69 -15.47 38.67
CA GLU A 144 -26.96 -14.74 38.86
C GLU A 144 -27.99 -15.15 37.79
N SER A 145 -29.08 -15.82 38.18
CA SER A 145 -30.22 -16.14 37.29
C SER A 145 -31.30 -15.08 37.30
N GLY A 146 -31.88 -14.84 36.12
CA GLY A 146 -33.15 -14.14 35.96
C GLY A 146 -33.03 -12.62 36.04
N SER A 147 -31.90 -12.09 35.59
CA SER A 147 -31.68 -10.66 35.34
C SER A 147 -31.65 -10.46 33.83
N ARG A 148 -32.66 -9.76 33.29
CA ARG A 148 -32.77 -9.42 31.86
C ARG A 148 -32.37 -7.98 31.64
N ILE A 149 -31.55 -7.76 30.61
CA ILE A 149 -31.19 -6.44 30.11
C ILE A 149 -32.05 -6.11 28.90
N LEU A 150 -32.52 -4.87 28.83
CA LEU A 150 -33.23 -4.32 27.69
C LEU A 150 -32.23 -3.45 26.91
N PHE A 151 -32.08 -3.70 25.62
CA PHE A 151 -31.33 -2.86 24.70
C PHE A 151 -32.33 -2.15 23.79
N GLU A 152 -32.29 -0.83 23.75
CA GLU A 152 -33.19 -0.04 22.91
C GLU A 152 -32.39 0.87 21.98
N THR A 153 -32.81 1.00 20.73
CA THR A 153 -32.23 1.96 19.80
C THR A 153 -33.32 2.68 19.03
N THR A 154 -33.07 3.95 18.73
CA THR A 154 -33.88 4.74 17.80
C THR A 154 -33.25 4.81 16.41
N ASN A 155 -32.03 4.28 16.24
CA ASN A 155 -31.39 4.14 14.94
C ASN A 155 -32.24 3.23 14.04
N PRO A 156 -32.39 3.54 12.75
CA PRO A 156 -33.11 2.68 11.82
C PRO A 156 -32.43 1.30 11.76
N THR A 157 -33.15 0.25 12.13
CA THR A 157 -32.70 -1.14 12.09
C THR A 157 -33.76 -2.00 11.40
N THR A 158 -33.37 -3.17 10.89
CA THR A 158 -34.33 -4.16 10.34
C THR A 158 -34.90 -5.08 11.41
N THR A 159 -34.26 -5.18 12.58
CA THR A 159 -34.82 -5.86 13.76
C THR A 159 -35.76 -4.96 14.55
N GLU A 160 -36.40 -5.48 15.59
CA GLU A 160 -37.13 -4.63 16.55
C GLU A 160 -36.14 -3.68 17.25
N GLY A 161 -36.49 -2.40 17.34
CA GLY A 161 -35.68 -1.37 18.01
C GLY A 161 -35.53 -1.58 19.52
N THR A 162 -36.15 -2.61 20.08
CA THR A 162 -36.02 -3.04 21.46
C THR A 162 -35.71 -4.54 21.46
N GLN A 163 -34.60 -4.93 22.07
CA GLN A 163 -34.12 -6.31 22.18
C GLN A 163 -33.88 -6.66 23.65
N ILE A 164 -33.98 -7.94 24.00
CA ILE A 164 -33.77 -8.42 25.38
C ILE A 164 -32.69 -9.50 25.38
N ALA A 165 -31.79 -9.48 26.37
CA ALA A 165 -30.90 -10.60 26.68
C ALA A 165 -30.99 -10.96 28.18
N ASP A 166 -30.75 -12.23 28.52
CA ASP A 166 -30.79 -12.81 29.87
C ASP A 166 -29.39 -13.29 30.31
N ASN A 167 -29.04 -13.08 31.57
CA ASN A 167 -27.69 -13.36 32.09
C ASN A 167 -27.35 -14.86 32.31
N GLY A 168 -28.26 -15.80 31.99
CA GLY A 168 -27.93 -17.23 31.86
C GLY A 168 -28.03 -18.15 33.10
N GLY A 169 -28.01 -17.64 34.33
CA GLY A 169 -28.34 -18.40 35.56
C GLY A 169 -27.42 -19.56 36.01
N PRO A 170 -27.60 -20.10 37.24
CA PRO A 170 -26.74 -21.11 37.83
C PRO A 170 -27.08 -22.46 37.23
N GLY A 171 -26.34 -22.84 36.21
CA GLY A 171 -26.60 -24.07 35.45
C GLY A 171 -26.07 -24.07 34.03
N GLY A 172 -25.44 -22.98 33.57
CA GLY A 172 -24.66 -22.92 32.34
C GLY A 172 -25.40 -23.54 31.17
N ASN A 173 -26.18 -22.74 30.46
CA ASN A 173 -26.64 -23.12 29.13
C ASN A 173 -25.48 -23.78 28.37
N ASP A 174 -25.77 -24.99 27.88
CA ASP A 174 -24.92 -25.75 26.96
C ASP A 174 -24.30 -24.80 25.92
N SER A 175 -23.03 -25.02 25.62
CA SER A 175 -22.11 -24.52 24.56
C SER A 175 -22.58 -23.65 23.37
N THR A 176 -23.73 -22.99 23.38
CA THR A 176 -24.33 -22.27 22.26
C THR A 176 -24.85 -20.90 22.73
N TRP A 177 -24.34 -19.83 22.12
CA TRP A 177 -24.93 -18.49 22.23
C TRP A 177 -26.28 -18.51 21.51
N VAL A 178 -27.36 -18.15 22.21
CA VAL A 178 -28.71 -18.09 21.64
C VAL A 178 -29.20 -16.64 21.61
N GLU A 179 -29.64 -16.16 20.46
CA GLU A 179 -30.23 -14.81 20.29
C GLU A 179 -31.48 -14.65 21.16
N GLY A 180 -31.59 -13.53 21.87
CA GLY A 180 -32.68 -13.25 22.80
C GLY A 180 -32.52 -13.93 24.17
N GLU A 181 -31.57 -14.87 24.30
CA GLU A 181 -31.18 -15.46 25.58
C GLU A 181 -29.82 -14.94 26.03
N ASN A 182 -28.73 -15.14 25.29
CA ASN A 182 -27.38 -14.75 25.70
C ASN A 182 -26.90 -13.44 25.07
N TYR A 183 -27.48 -13.05 23.93
CA TYR A 183 -27.09 -11.84 23.20
C TYR A 183 -28.27 -11.27 22.42
N ALA A 184 -28.21 -9.98 22.13
CA ALA A 184 -29.14 -9.25 21.28
C ALA A 184 -28.46 -8.83 19.97
N VAL A 185 -29.22 -8.77 18.87
CA VAL A 185 -28.72 -8.33 17.56
C VAL A 185 -29.57 -7.20 17.01
N PHE A 186 -28.89 -6.16 16.52
CA PHE A 186 -29.48 -5.12 15.68
C PHE A 186 -28.93 -5.26 14.27
N GLU A 187 -29.72 -5.87 13.37
CA GLU A 187 -29.32 -6.08 11.98
C GLU A 187 -29.60 -4.84 11.12
N ASN A 188 -28.67 -4.52 10.23
CA ASN A 188 -28.77 -3.39 9.31
C ASN A 188 -29.02 -2.05 10.02
N VAL A 189 -28.47 -1.88 11.23
CA VAL A 189 -28.57 -0.64 11.98
C VAL A 189 -27.80 0.48 11.26
N ALA A 190 -28.52 1.55 10.92
CA ALA A 190 -27.97 2.71 10.25
C ALA A 190 -27.50 3.75 11.28
N PRO A 191 -26.26 4.24 11.21
CA PRO A 191 -25.83 5.37 12.00
C PRO A 191 -26.71 6.60 11.73
N ASN A 192 -26.85 7.47 12.73
CA ASN A 192 -27.53 8.75 12.58
C ASN A 192 -26.69 9.72 11.69
N ASP A 193 -27.20 10.94 11.46
CA ASP A 193 -26.51 11.95 10.65
C ASP A 193 -25.15 12.39 11.20
N ASN A 194 -24.83 12.06 12.45
CA ASN A 194 -23.53 12.32 13.09
C ASN A 194 -22.58 11.11 13.00
N GLY A 195 -22.99 10.01 12.37
CA GLY A 195 -22.21 8.78 12.31
C GLY A 195 -22.23 8.00 13.62
N GLU A 196 -23.36 8.03 14.34
CA GLU A 196 -23.49 7.36 15.64
C GLU A 196 -24.59 6.28 15.65
N ILE A 197 -24.31 5.16 16.31
CA ILE A 197 -25.32 4.18 16.75
C ILE A 197 -25.46 4.30 18.27
N ILE A 198 -26.68 4.55 18.74
CA ILE A 198 -26.99 4.78 20.15
C ILE A 198 -27.87 3.64 20.67
N ILE A 199 -27.39 2.96 21.71
CA ILE A 199 -28.10 1.91 22.43
C ILE A 199 -28.40 2.38 23.85
N THR A 200 -29.68 2.59 24.16
CA THR A 200 -30.16 2.84 25.52
C THR A 200 -30.32 1.53 26.27
N LEU A 201 -29.74 1.44 27.46
CA LEU A 201 -29.86 0.29 28.36
C LEU A 201 -31.01 0.50 29.35
N GLY A 202 -31.85 -0.52 29.46
CA GLY A 202 -32.94 -0.62 30.42
C GLY A 202 -32.93 -1.95 31.17
N SER A 203 -33.91 -2.11 32.08
CA SER A 203 -34.16 -3.38 32.75
C SER A 203 -35.66 -3.63 32.87
N ASP A 204 -36.07 -4.90 32.72
CA ASP A 204 -37.49 -5.34 32.78
C ASP A 204 -37.91 -5.82 34.19
N TRP A 205 -37.11 -5.57 35.23
CA TRP A 205 -37.41 -6.04 36.60
C TRP A 205 -37.86 -4.91 37.52
N ASP A 206 -39.13 -5.02 37.95
CA ASP A 206 -39.82 -4.08 38.83
C ASP A 206 -39.24 -4.15 40.27
N THR A 207 -38.39 -3.20 40.65
CA THR A 207 -38.01 -2.79 42.03
C THR A 207 -36.99 -3.60 42.86
N ASP A 208 -36.36 -4.67 42.37
CA ASP A 208 -35.38 -5.45 43.17
C ASP A 208 -33.92 -4.97 43.02
N ASN A 209 -33.54 -3.91 43.73
CA ASN A 209 -32.18 -3.32 43.81
C ASN A 209 -31.01 -4.34 43.95
N THR A 210 -31.28 -5.59 44.35
CA THR A 210 -30.23 -6.60 44.52
C THR A 210 -29.72 -7.21 43.21
N LYS A 211 -30.44 -7.05 42.09
CA LYS A 211 -30.05 -7.58 40.78
C LYS A 211 -29.14 -6.61 40.00
N ARG A 212 -28.26 -7.17 39.17
CA ARG A 212 -27.31 -6.41 38.34
C ARG A 212 -27.50 -6.80 36.87
N ALA A 213 -27.35 -5.83 35.98
CA ALA A 213 -27.26 -6.08 34.55
C ALA A 213 -25.78 -6.14 34.15
N TYR A 214 -25.46 -7.03 33.20
CA TYR A 214 -24.12 -7.25 32.69
C TYR A 214 -24.16 -7.19 31.16
N VAL A 215 -23.35 -6.29 30.60
CA VAL A 215 -22.92 -6.38 29.20
C VAL A 215 -21.54 -7.00 29.26
N SER A 216 -21.34 -8.12 28.58
CA SER A 216 -20.12 -8.92 28.65
C SER A 216 -19.26 -8.79 27.39
N GLY A 217 -19.81 -8.19 26.32
CA GLY A 217 -19.09 -7.82 25.10
C GLY A 217 -20.03 -7.34 24.01
N PHE A 218 -19.48 -6.76 22.95
CA PHE A 218 -20.22 -6.38 21.74
C PHE A 218 -19.38 -6.64 20.48
N GLN A 219 -20.05 -6.75 19.34
CA GLN A 219 -19.40 -6.85 18.03
C GLN A 219 -20.16 -5.99 17.00
N LEU A 220 -19.45 -5.22 16.20
CA LEU A 220 -20.01 -4.39 15.14
C LEU A 220 -19.39 -4.79 13.80
N ILE A 221 -20.22 -5.22 12.85
CA ILE A 221 -19.76 -5.71 11.54
C ILE A 221 -20.33 -4.80 10.45
N THR A 222 -19.51 -4.42 9.47
CA THR A 222 -19.97 -3.76 8.24
C THR A 222 -20.85 -4.74 7.45
N SER A 223 -22.14 -4.43 7.32
CA SER A 223 -23.07 -5.33 6.65
C SER A 223 -23.05 -5.07 5.14
N PRO A 224 -22.94 -6.12 4.28
CA PRO A 224 -23.05 -7.54 4.62
C PRO A 224 -21.73 -8.31 4.59
N ILE A 225 -21.63 -9.39 5.39
CA ILE A 225 -20.63 -10.47 5.24
C ILE A 225 -20.51 -10.84 3.76
N GLN A 226 -19.29 -10.83 3.22
CA GLN A 226 -19.01 -11.13 1.83
C GLN A 226 -19.09 -12.64 1.58
N THR A 227 -20.32 -13.13 1.45
CA THR A 227 -20.66 -14.54 1.18
C THR A 227 -20.63 -14.89 -0.31
N ILE A 228 -20.43 -13.87 -1.16
CA ILE A 228 -20.45 -13.98 -2.62
C ILE A 228 -19.14 -13.45 -3.21
N ALA A 229 -18.81 -13.91 -4.41
CA ALA A 229 -17.65 -13.46 -5.16
C ALA A 229 -17.63 -11.94 -5.37
N ALA A 230 -16.43 -11.35 -5.42
CA ALA A 230 -16.22 -9.93 -5.64
C ALA A 230 -14.90 -9.62 -6.35
N ASP A 231 -14.55 -8.33 -6.43
CA ASP A 231 -13.30 -7.84 -7.04
C ASP A 231 -13.03 -8.49 -8.40
N SER A 232 -14.07 -8.49 -9.23
CA SER A 232 -14.07 -9.10 -10.54
C SER A 232 -12.99 -8.49 -11.43
N SER A 233 -12.19 -9.33 -12.08
CA SER A 233 -11.33 -8.97 -13.20
C SER A 233 -11.74 -9.80 -14.41
N PRO A 234 -12.15 -9.22 -15.55
CA PRO A 234 -12.36 -7.79 -15.76
C PRO A 234 -13.36 -7.17 -14.78
N ALA A 235 -13.15 -5.90 -14.45
CA ALA A 235 -14.09 -5.12 -13.66
C ALA A 235 -15.47 -5.07 -14.32
N HIS A 236 -16.52 -4.96 -13.51
CA HIS A 236 -17.88 -4.75 -14.02
C HIS A 236 -17.94 -3.50 -14.93
N GLU A 237 -18.55 -3.66 -16.10
CA GLU A 237 -18.67 -2.66 -17.17
C GLU A 237 -17.33 -2.25 -17.80
N ALA A 238 -16.26 -3.03 -17.62
CA ALA A 238 -15.00 -2.80 -18.31
C ALA A 238 -15.20 -2.84 -19.83
N THR A 239 -14.50 -1.94 -20.53
CA THR A 239 -14.48 -1.88 -22.00
C THR A 239 -13.06 -2.12 -22.49
N ASP A 240 -12.90 -2.43 -23.78
CA ASP A 240 -11.60 -2.77 -24.39
C ASP A 240 -10.89 -3.95 -23.70
N VAL A 241 -11.68 -4.94 -23.25
CA VAL A 241 -11.15 -6.16 -22.64
C VAL A 241 -10.56 -7.06 -23.72
N ALA A 242 -9.37 -7.61 -23.48
CA ALA A 242 -8.70 -8.52 -24.40
C ALA A 242 -9.57 -9.75 -24.66
N ARG A 243 -9.61 -10.21 -25.92
CA ARG A 243 -10.48 -11.34 -26.30
C ARG A 243 -10.08 -12.69 -25.68
N ASP A 244 -8.89 -12.76 -25.11
CA ASP A 244 -8.25 -13.89 -24.45
C ASP A 244 -7.99 -13.60 -22.96
N VAL A 245 -8.82 -12.73 -22.38
CA VAL A 245 -8.76 -12.40 -20.95
C VAL A 245 -8.98 -13.64 -20.08
N VAL A 246 -8.16 -13.79 -19.05
CA VAL A 246 -8.44 -14.69 -17.94
C VAL A 246 -9.30 -13.94 -16.93
N MET A 247 -10.47 -14.48 -16.61
CA MET A 247 -11.37 -13.89 -15.62
C MET A 247 -10.95 -14.35 -14.22
N SER A 248 -10.96 -13.46 -13.23
CA SER A 248 -10.64 -13.78 -11.82
C SER A 248 -11.51 -12.99 -10.85
N TRP A 249 -11.60 -13.46 -9.60
CA TRP A 249 -12.42 -12.85 -8.55
C TRP A 249 -11.79 -13.07 -7.16
N ALA A 250 -12.18 -12.27 -6.19
CA ALA A 250 -12.00 -12.56 -4.77
C ALA A 250 -13.13 -13.50 -4.32
N PRO A 251 -12.82 -14.65 -3.68
CA PRO A 251 -13.81 -15.61 -3.25
C PRO A 251 -14.59 -15.11 -2.02
N GLY A 252 -15.84 -15.56 -1.88
CA GLY A 252 -16.61 -15.35 -0.65
C GLY A 252 -15.96 -16.06 0.56
N GLN A 253 -16.17 -15.53 1.77
CA GLN A 253 -15.50 -15.99 3.01
C GLN A 253 -15.61 -17.51 3.27
N PHE A 254 -16.72 -18.11 2.87
CA PHE A 254 -17.00 -19.54 3.12
C PHE A 254 -16.82 -20.42 1.88
N ALA A 255 -16.36 -19.85 0.77
CA ALA A 255 -16.23 -20.56 -0.50
C ALA A 255 -15.16 -21.66 -0.42
N ALA A 256 -15.58 -22.88 -0.72
CA ALA A 256 -14.68 -24.02 -0.96
C ALA A 256 -14.52 -24.32 -2.45
N THR A 257 -15.53 -24.03 -3.27
CA THR A 257 -15.47 -24.14 -4.74
C THR A 257 -16.39 -23.12 -5.41
N HIS A 258 -16.27 -22.96 -6.73
CA HIS A 258 -16.96 -21.96 -7.54
C HIS A 258 -17.69 -22.58 -8.72
N ASP A 259 -18.92 -22.12 -8.99
CA ASP A 259 -19.60 -22.35 -10.27
C ASP A 259 -19.57 -21.06 -11.09
N VAL A 260 -19.09 -21.15 -12.33
CA VAL A 260 -18.90 -19.96 -13.19
C VAL A 260 -19.82 -20.04 -14.39
N TYR A 261 -20.51 -18.94 -14.69
CA TYR A 261 -21.44 -18.80 -15.81
C TYR A 261 -21.03 -17.62 -16.70
N LEU A 262 -21.12 -17.76 -18.02
CA LEU A 262 -20.73 -16.75 -19.01
C LEU A 262 -21.62 -16.82 -20.25
N SER A 263 -22.18 -15.68 -20.70
CA SER A 263 -22.92 -15.56 -21.96
C SER A 263 -23.00 -14.12 -22.44
N ASP A 264 -23.38 -13.92 -23.70
CA ASP A 264 -23.87 -12.65 -24.22
C ASP A 264 -25.29 -12.27 -23.76
N SER A 265 -25.94 -13.10 -22.93
CA SER A 265 -27.30 -12.90 -22.43
C SER A 265 -27.30 -12.64 -20.92
N LEU A 266 -27.61 -11.41 -20.53
CA LEU A 266 -27.79 -11.02 -19.13
C LEU A 266 -28.83 -11.88 -18.42
N GLU A 267 -29.98 -12.14 -19.08
CA GLU A 267 -31.07 -12.92 -18.52
C GLU A 267 -30.63 -14.37 -18.25
N ALA A 268 -29.97 -15.01 -19.23
CA ALA A 268 -29.52 -16.39 -19.08
C ALA A 268 -28.52 -16.57 -17.93
N VAL A 269 -27.57 -15.63 -17.77
CA VAL A 269 -26.60 -15.64 -16.67
C VAL A 269 -27.26 -15.34 -15.33
N SER A 270 -28.21 -14.41 -15.28
CA SER A 270 -28.94 -14.07 -14.04
C SER A 270 -29.81 -15.23 -13.54
N ASP A 271 -30.44 -15.98 -14.46
CA ASP A 271 -31.40 -17.03 -14.12
C ASP A 271 -30.76 -18.44 -14.01
N ALA A 272 -29.50 -18.60 -14.42
CA ALA A 272 -28.78 -19.87 -14.35
C ALA A 272 -28.68 -20.39 -12.91
N SER A 273 -28.58 -21.71 -12.77
CA SER A 273 -28.27 -22.38 -11.51
C SER A 273 -27.65 -23.75 -11.81
N ARG A 274 -27.02 -24.39 -10.82
CA ARG A 274 -26.50 -25.75 -10.98
C ARG A 274 -27.56 -26.76 -11.47
N ALA A 275 -28.82 -26.59 -11.06
CA ALA A 275 -29.93 -27.45 -11.49
C ALA A 275 -30.46 -27.14 -12.90
N ASN A 276 -30.24 -25.92 -13.38
CA ASN A 276 -30.65 -25.45 -14.69
C ASN A 276 -29.63 -24.41 -15.21
N PRO A 277 -28.53 -24.84 -15.82
CA PRO A 277 -27.43 -23.94 -16.18
C PRO A 277 -27.72 -23.07 -17.42
N MET A 278 -28.88 -23.22 -18.07
CA MET A 278 -29.31 -22.46 -19.25
C MET A 278 -28.31 -22.45 -20.42
N ASP A 279 -27.47 -23.50 -20.52
CA ASP A 279 -26.35 -23.62 -21.47
C ASP A 279 -25.28 -22.51 -21.34
N VAL A 280 -25.20 -21.83 -20.19
CA VAL A 280 -24.22 -20.76 -19.93
C VAL A 280 -23.18 -21.11 -18.86
N GLN A 281 -23.20 -22.35 -18.33
CA GLN A 281 -22.20 -22.81 -17.36
C GLN A 281 -20.84 -23.03 -18.04
N LEU A 282 -19.84 -22.31 -17.55
CA LEU A 282 -18.45 -22.42 -17.98
C LEU A 282 -17.68 -23.42 -17.11
N ALA A 283 -17.93 -23.43 -15.80
CA ALA A 283 -17.35 -24.39 -14.86
C ALA A 283 -18.30 -24.70 -13.69
N GLU A 284 -18.15 -25.89 -13.10
CA GLU A 284 -18.86 -26.33 -11.89
C GLU A 284 -17.84 -26.86 -10.88
N GLY A 285 -17.92 -26.40 -9.63
CA GLY A 285 -17.11 -26.88 -8.51
C GLY A 285 -15.60 -26.67 -8.69
N GLN A 286 -15.18 -25.57 -9.31
CA GLN A 286 -13.77 -25.26 -9.50
C GLN A 286 -13.13 -24.74 -8.19
N ASP A 287 -11.87 -25.11 -7.94
CA ASP A 287 -11.08 -24.67 -6.77
C ASP A 287 -10.32 -23.35 -7.02
N ALA A 288 -9.91 -23.08 -8.26
CA ALA A 288 -9.18 -21.86 -8.60
C ALA A 288 -10.10 -20.63 -8.68
N ASN A 289 -9.60 -19.48 -8.22
CA ASN A 289 -10.28 -18.17 -8.27
C ASN A 289 -10.13 -17.45 -9.64
N SER A 290 -9.87 -18.23 -10.70
CA SER A 290 -9.70 -17.70 -12.05
C SER A 290 -10.04 -18.73 -13.12
N ILE A 291 -10.46 -18.28 -14.30
CA ILE A 291 -10.85 -19.13 -15.42
C ILE A 291 -10.54 -18.50 -16.77
N ASP A 292 -10.02 -19.30 -17.68
CA ASP A 292 -9.83 -18.93 -19.09
C ASP A 292 -11.09 -19.33 -19.88
N PRO A 293 -11.90 -18.36 -20.37
CA PRO A 293 -13.08 -18.64 -21.18
C PRO A 293 -12.75 -19.00 -22.64
N GLY A 294 -11.47 -18.99 -23.02
CA GLY A 294 -11.01 -19.11 -24.38
C GLY A 294 -11.24 -17.82 -25.18
N ARG A 295 -11.25 -17.94 -26.52
CA ARG A 295 -11.35 -16.77 -27.41
C ARG A 295 -12.77 -16.24 -27.53
N LEU A 296 -12.99 -15.07 -26.95
CA LEU A 296 -14.24 -14.32 -27.04
C LEU A 296 -14.40 -13.60 -28.39
N THR A 297 -15.64 -13.19 -28.69
CA THR A 297 -16.00 -12.46 -29.91
C THR A 297 -15.71 -10.97 -29.75
N PHE A 298 -15.03 -10.34 -30.72
CA PHE A 298 -14.73 -8.91 -30.68
C PHE A 298 -15.99 -8.04 -30.66
N GLY A 299 -15.97 -6.94 -29.89
CA GLY A 299 -17.08 -6.00 -29.76
C GLY A 299 -18.33 -6.58 -29.09
N GLN A 300 -18.25 -7.80 -28.55
CA GLN A 300 -19.35 -8.43 -27.85
C GLN A 300 -19.29 -8.09 -26.37
N THR A 301 -20.42 -7.66 -25.82
CA THR A 301 -20.61 -7.60 -24.36
C THR A 301 -20.93 -8.98 -23.83
N TYR A 302 -20.18 -9.42 -22.82
CA TYR A 302 -20.45 -10.65 -22.08
C TYR A 302 -20.89 -10.31 -20.66
N TYR A 303 -21.77 -11.15 -20.13
CA TYR A 303 -22.23 -11.18 -18.75
C TYR A 303 -21.70 -12.44 -18.10
N TRP A 304 -21.26 -12.34 -16.86
CA TRP A 304 -20.75 -13.48 -16.12
C TRP A 304 -21.07 -13.40 -14.64
N ARG A 305 -21.12 -14.55 -13.98
CA ARG A 305 -21.46 -14.69 -12.56
C ARG A 305 -20.66 -15.83 -11.98
N VAL A 306 -20.24 -15.67 -10.73
CA VAL A 306 -19.59 -16.72 -9.94
C VAL A 306 -20.47 -17.02 -8.74
N ASP A 307 -20.94 -18.25 -8.61
CA ASP A 307 -21.66 -18.71 -7.42
C ASP A 307 -20.69 -19.42 -6.49
N GLU A 308 -20.71 -19.03 -5.21
CA GLU A 308 -19.82 -19.55 -4.17
C GLU A 308 -20.43 -20.76 -3.49
N VAL A 309 -19.64 -21.82 -3.32
CA VAL A 309 -20.11 -23.10 -2.79
C VAL A 309 -19.36 -23.40 -1.49
N ASN A 310 -20.08 -23.47 -0.37
CA ASN A 310 -19.49 -23.77 0.93
C ASN A 310 -18.86 -25.16 1.00
N ALA A 311 -17.95 -25.35 1.96
CA ALA A 311 -17.42 -26.66 2.31
C ALA A 311 -18.51 -27.63 2.83
N ALA A 312 -18.18 -28.91 2.95
CA ALA A 312 -19.06 -29.87 3.60
C ALA A 312 -19.25 -29.53 5.09
N PRO A 313 -20.43 -29.83 5.70
CA PRO A 313 -21.50 -30.67 5.18
C PRO A 313 -22.65 -29.93 4.48
N ASP A 314 -22.77 -28.61 4.61
CA ASP A 314 -23.93 -27.86 4.13
C ASP A 314 -23.90 -27.65 2.61
N ASN A 315 -22.72 -27.48 2.01
CA ASN A 315 -22.54 -27.25 0.57
C ASN A 315 -23.47 -26.16 0.02
N THR A 316 -23.77 -25.15 0.85
CA THR A 316 -24.66 -24.05 0.52
C THR A 316 -24.09 -23.30 -0.68
N ILE A 317 -24.94 -22.98 -1.67
CA ILE A 317 -24.56 -22.19 -2.84
C ILE A 317 -25.08 -20.77 -2.65
N HIS A 318 -24.19 -19.80 -2.71
CA HIS A 318 -24.49 -18.37 -2.69
C HIS A 318 -24.33 -17.80 -4.09
N ASN A 319 -25.43 -17.33 -4.68
CA ASN A 319 -25.40 -16.76 -6.02
C ASN A 319 -24.68 -15.42 -6.03
N GLY A 320 -23.71 -15.26 -6.93
CA GLY A 320 -22.95 -14.02 -7.04
C GLY A 320 -23.68 -12.88 -7.75
N ASN A 321 -23.02 -11.73 -7.78
CA ASN A 321 -23.44 -10.61 -8.62
C ASN A 321 -23.16 -10.91 -10.10
N VAL A 322 -24.01 -10.41 -10.99
CA VAL A 322 -23.76 -10.51 -12.44
C VAL A 322 -22.89 -9.34 -12.87
N TRP A 323 -21.69 -9.66 -13.33
CA TRP A 323 -20.76 -8.71 -13.91
C TRP A 323 -20.86 -8.69 -15.43
N SER A 324 -20.29 -7.66 -16.05
CA SER A 324 -20.28 -7.52 -17.51
C SER A 324 -18.99 -6.89 -17.98
N PHE A 325 -18.60 -7.15 -19.22
CA PHE A 325 -17.53 -6.43 -19.89
C PHE A 325 -17.71 -6.47 -21.41
N GLU A 326 -17.17 -5.48 -22.10
CA GLU A 326 -17.13 -5.41 -23.56
C GLU A 326 -15.75 -5.80 -24.07
N VAL A 327 -15.71 -6.85 -24.89
CA VAL A 327 -14.51 -7.29 -25.58
C VAL A 327 -14.12 -6.23 -26.61
N GLU A 328 -12.83 -5.95 -26.70
CA GLU A 328 -12.25 -5.00 -27.65
C GLU A 328 -12.82 -5.11 -29.08
N PRO A 329 -12.94 -4.00 -29.84
CA PRO A 329 -13.50 -4.03 -31.18
C PRO A 329 -12.52 -4.60 -32.19
N TYR A 330 -13.00 -5.25 -33.26
CA TYR A 330 -12.18 -5.84 -34.34
C TYR A 330 -11.44 -4.82 -35.23
N SER A 331 -11.86 -3.56 -35.22
CA SER A 331 -11.11 -2.43 -35.80
C SER A 331 -11.22 -1.22 -34.89
N ILE A 332 -10.18 -0.40 -34.80
CA ILE A 332 -10.18 0.86 -34.03
C ILE A 332 -10.04 2.05 -34.96
N GLN A 333 -10.60 3.19 -34.56
CA GLN A 333 -10.50 4.44 -35.30
C GLN A 333 -9.10 5.03 -35.14
N ILE A 334 -8.48 5.47 -36.24
CA ILE A 334 -7.31 6.35 -36.19
C ILE A 334 -7.78 7.72 -35.70
N PRO A 335 -7.28 8.24 -34.56
CA PRO A 335 -7.70 9.55 -34.06
C PRO A 335 -7.41 10.64 -35.10
N GLY A 336 -8.36 11.55 -35.33
CA GLY A 336 -8.19 12.63 -36.31
C GLY A 336 -6.95 13.49 -36.06
N SER A 337 -6.56 13.67 -34.79
CA SER A 337 -5.34 14.38 -34.41
C SER A 337 -4.04 13.72 -34.92
N ALA A 338 -4.07 12.44 -35.27
CA ALA A 338 -2.94 11.69 -35.83
C ALA A 338 -2.96 11.63 -37.37
N ILE A 339 -3.84 12.42 -38.02
CA ILE A 339 -4.01 12.44 -39.47
C ILE A 339 -3.64 13.82 -39.99
N GLY A 340 -2.60 13.90 -40.81
CA GLY A 340 -2.33 15.08 -41.62
C GLY A 340 -3.23 15.09 -42.85
N VAL A 341 -3.95 16.18 -43.10
CA VAL A 341 -4.85 16.29 -44.26
C VAL A 341 -4.44 17.44 -45.17
N SER A 342 -4.52 17.21 -46.48
CA SER A 342 -4.32 18.23 -47.50
C SER A 342 -5.27 18.03 -48.67
N ALA A 343 -5.61 19.09 -49.39
CA ALA A 343 -6.58 19.01 -50.48
C ALA A 343 -6.16 19.86 -51.68
N SER A 344 -6.76 19.58 -52.84
CA SER A 344 -6.57 20.34 -54.08
C SER A 344 -6.90 21.82 -53.91
N SER A 345 -7.97 22.12 -53.18
CA SER A 345 -8.46 23.47 -52.96
C SER A 345 -9.40 23.57 -51.75
N THR A 346 -9.65 24.79 -51.30
CA THR A 346 -10.71 25.11 -50.32
C THR A 346 -11.53 26.30 -50.81
N SER A 347 -12.82 26.30 -50.50
CA SER A 347 -13.74 27.38 -50.85
C SER A 347 -13.48 28.66 -50.05
N ASN A 348 -13.06 28.54 -48.79
CA ASN A 348 -12.85 29.66 -47.87
C ASN A 348 -12.01 29.24 -46.64
N GLU A 349 -11.75 30.19 -45.73
CA GLU A 349 -10.91 29.98 -44.54
C GLU A 349 -11.56 29.15 -43.41
N PHE A 350 -12.87 28.95 -43.45
CA PHE A 350 -13.62 28.18 -42.44
C PHE A 350 -13.85 26.73 -42.87
N SER A 351 -14.08 26.49 -44.16
CA SER A 351 -14.33 25.17 -44.75
C SER A 351 -13.04 24.45 -45.16
N THR A 352 -12.04 24.40 -44.26
CA THR A 352 -10.73 23.79 -44.51
C THR A 352 -10.78 22.26 -44.51
N PRO A 353 -9.80 21.57 -45.12
CA PRO A 353 -9.77 20.11 -45.15
C PRO A 353 -9.74 19.47 -43.75
N ASP A 354 -9.19 20.12 -42.73
CA ASP A 354 -9.15 19.61 -41.34
C ASP A 354 -10.53 19.35 -40.74
N ARG A 355 -11.59 19.99 -41.27
CA ARG A 355 -12.97 19.83 -40.81
C ARG A 355 -13.51 18.42 -40.96
N ILE A 356 -12.90 17.60 -41.82
CA ILE A 356 -13.38 16.25 -42.09
C ILE A 356 -12.77 15.19 -41.18
N ILE A 357 -11.86 15.58 -40.27
CA ILE A 357 -11.23 14.66 -39.32
C ILE A 357 -11.30 15.18 -37.87
N ASP A 358 -11.78 16.41 -37.66
CA ASP A 358 -11.82 17.05 -36.35
C ASP A 358 -13.09 16.73 -35.55
N GLY A 359 -14.00 15.93 -36.10
CA GLY A 359 -15.27 15.57 -35.49
C GLY A 359 -16.34 16.67 -35.58
N SER A 360 -16.04 17.84 -36.17
CA SER A 360 -16.99 18.94 -36.24
C SER A 360 -18.20 18.63 -37.12
N GLY A 361 -18.05 17.70 -38.07
CA GLY A 361 -19.11 17.23 -38.96
C GLY A 361 -20.15 16.34 -38.28
N LEU A 362 -19.92 15.90 -37.04
CA LEU A 362 -20.75 14.94 -36.31
C LEU A 362 -21.33 15.50 -35.01
N GLY A 363 -22.59 15.17 -34.73
CA GLY A 363 -23.23 15.31 -33.42
C GLY A 363 -23.05 14.07 -32.55
N ALA A 364 -23.52 14.15 -31.30
CA ALA A 364 -23.35 13.09 -30.29
C ALA A 364 -23.93 11.72 -30.69
N ASP A 365 -24.95 11.69 -31.56
CA ASP A 365 -25.60 10.46 -32.05
C ASP A 365 -25.22 10.15 -33.52
N ASP A 366 -24.00 10.51 -33.93
CA ASP A 366 -23.50 10.44 -35.32
C ASP A 366 -24.37 11.23 -36.34
N THR A 367 -25.20 12.17 -35.87
CA THR A 367 -25.99 13.05 -36.74
C THR A 367 -25.09 14.03 -37.47
N HIS A 368 -25.24 14.12 -38.78
CA HIS A 368 -24.45 14.98 -39.65
C HIS A 368 -24.80 16.44 -39.42
N SER A 369 -23.79 17.25 -39.12
CA SER A 369 -23.94 18.70 -39.07
C SER A 369 -24.55 19.23 -40.38
N MET A 370 -25.32 20.30 -40.32
CA MET A 370 -25.73 21.07 -41.50
C MET A 370 -24.95 22.37 -41.65
N ASP A 371 -24.03 22.64 -40.71
CA ASP A 371 -23.21 23.84 -40.72
C ASP A 371 -22.09 23.69 -41.75
N ASN A 372 -22.10 24.55 -42.76
CA ASN A 372 -21.08 24.53 -43.81
C ASN A 372 -19.65 24.84 -43.27
N THR A 373 -19.53 25.45 -42.08
CA THR A 373 -18.23 25.69 -41.43
C THR A 373 -17.65 24.46 -40.76
N ALA A 374 -18.46 23.41 -40.59
CA ALA A 374 -18.09 22.10 -40.08
C ALA A 374 -17.82 21.07 -41.21
N MET A 375 -17.59 21.56 -42.43
CA MET A 375 -17.42 20.74 -43.62
C MET A 375 -16.29 21.30 -44.47
N TRP A 376 -15.65 20.43 -45.26
CA TRP A 376 -14.76 20.87 -46.32
C TRP A 376 -15.56 21.06 -47.61
N PHE A 377 -15.28 22.16 -48.31
CA PHE A 377 -15.75 22.40 -49.67
C PHE A 377 -14.58 22.82 -50.55
N THR A 378 -14.50 22.28 -51.77
CA THR A 378 -13.52 22.71 -52.78
C THR A 378 -13.77 24.16 -53.20
N ALA A 379 -12.75 24.80 -53.78
CA ALA A 379 -12.95 26.03 -54.53
C ALA A 379 -13.95 25.81 -55.69
N ALA A 380 -14.56 26.91 -56.13
CA ALA A 380 -15.45 26.86 -57.29
C ALA A 380 -14.63 26.58 -58.57
N VAL A 381 -15.15 25.69 -59.42
CA VAL A 381 -14.52 25.30 -60.69
C VAL A 381 -13.20 24.55 -60.49
N ASP A 382 -13.16 23.62 -59.53
CA ASP A 382 -12.05 22.68 -59.36
C ASP A 382 -12.20 21.51 -60.37
N PRO A 383 -11.35 21.41 -61.41
CA PRO A 383 -11.52 20.41 -62.46
C PRO A 383 -11.07 19.01 -62.04
N ASP A 384 -10.14 18.91 -61.09
CA ASP A 384 -9.50 17.65 -60.67
C ASP A 384 -9.38 17.62 -59.13
N PRO A 385 -10.52 17.60 -58.40
CA PRO A 385 -10.52 17.74 -56.95
C PRO A 385 -10.02 16.48 -56.26
N TRP A 386 -9.18 16.67 -55.24
CA TRP A 386 -8.68 15.57 -54.43
C TRP A 386 -8.51 15.99 -52.97
N ILE A 387 -8.53 14.99 -52.10
CA ILE A 387 -8.16 15.14 -50.69
C ILE A 387 -7.29 13.97 -50.26
N GLU A 388 -6.21 14.26 -49.54
CA GLU A 388 -5.17 13.31 -49.15
C GLU A 388 -4.98 13.33 -47.64
N PHE A 389 -4.82 12.13 -47.10
CA PHE A 389 -4.59 11.84 -45.70
C PHE A 389 -3.23 11.18 -45.56
N LYS A 390 -2.42 11.67 -44.64
CA LYS A 390 -1.12 11.15 -44.24
C LYS A 390 -1.20 10.72 -42.78
N PHE A 391 -0.89 9.47 -42.51
CA PHE A 391 -0.83 8.92 -41.16
C PHE A 391 0.60 8.99 -40.60
N GLU A 392 0.70 9.00 -39.27
CA GLU A 392 2.00 8.97 -38.58
C GLU A 392 2.77 7.68 -38.90
N ASP A 393 2.03 6.57 -39.02
CA ASP A 393 2.57 5.24 -39.24
C ASP A 393 1.88 4.48 -40.39
N ILE A 394 2.34 3.27 -40.68
CA ILE A 394 1.67 2.35 -41.62
C ILE A 394 0.59 1.59 -40.86
N TYR A 395 -0.66 1.72 -41.30
CA TYR A 395 -1.81 1.04 -40.69
C TYR A 395 -2.34 -0.07 -41.59
N LYS A 396 -2.81 -1.18 -40.99
CA LYS A 396 -3.60 -2.22 -41.68
C LYS A 396 -5.04 -1.75 -41.79
N MET A 397 -5.42 -1.16 -42.91
CA MET A 397 -6.70 -0.48 -43.05
C MET A 397 -7.89 -1.44 -43.22
N ASP A 398 -8.93 -1.27 -42.42
CA ASP A 398 -10.15 -2.09 -42.47
C ASP A 398 -11.23 -1.44 -43.34
N VAL A 399 -11.72 -0.27 -42.91
CA VAL A 399 -12.85 0.43 -43.55
C VAL A 399 -12.69 1.94 -43.42
N ILE A 400 -13.05 2.67 -44.48
CA ILE A 400 -13.26 4.13 -44.43
C ILE A 400 -14.75 4.38 -44.27
N LYS A 401 -15.14 5.16 -43.26
CA LYS A 401 -16.50 5.69 -43.12
C LYS A 401 -16.51 7.13 -43.61
N ILE A 402 -17.38 7.45 -44.56
CA ILE A 402 -17.44 8.76 -45.24
C ILE A 402 -18.81 9.39 -45.03
N TRP A 403 -18.81 10.58 -44.42
CA TRP A 403 -19.96 11.45 -44.26
C TRP A 403 -19.91 12.54 -45.33
N ASN A 404 -20.91 12.56 -46.20
CA ASN A 404 -21.02 13.52 -47.28
C ASN A 404 -21.45 14.90 -46.76
N SER A 405 -21.22 15.99 -47.51
CA SER A 405 -21.66 17.32 -47.07
C SER A 405 -23.18 17.39 -46.94
N ASN A 406 -23.69 17.70 -45.75
CA ASN A 406 -25.13 17.71 -45.43
C ASN A 406 -25.69 19.14 -45.36
N SER A 407 -25.28 20.01 -46.30
CA SER A 407 -25.72 21.40 -46.35
C SER A 407 -27.23 21.51 -46.61
N ALA A 408 -27.91 22.48 -45.99
CA ALA A 408 -29.31 22.80 -46.32
C ALA A 408 -29.50 23.25 -47.79
N ALA A 409 -28.43 23.67 -48.46
CA ALA A 409 -28.45 24.03 -49.88
C ALA A 409 -28.34 22.81 -50.82
N GLU A 410 -28.18 21.61 -50.28
CA GLU A 410 -27.88 20.40 -51.05
C GLU A 410 -28.93 20.10 -52.11
N SER A 411 -30.23 20.25 -51.80
CA SER A 411 -31.32 20.03 -52.77
C SER A 411 -31.29 20.99 -53.97
N ALA A 412 -30.72 22.19 -53.80
CA ALA A 412 -30.68 23.23 -54.82
C ALA A 412 -29.40 23.21 -55.66
N ILE A 413 -28.25 22.84 -55.05
CA ILE A 413 -26.94 22.95 -55.69
C ILE A 413 -26.32 21.58 -55.97
N GLY A 414 -26.42 20.64 -55.01
CA GLY A 414 -25.88 19.29 -55.13
C GLY A 414 -24.35 19.22 -54.95
N TRP A 415 -23.84 19.76 -53.83
CA TRP A 415 -22.40 19.76 -53.51
C TRP A 415 -21.89 18.42 -53.01
N SER A 416 -22.78 17.56 -52.50
CA SER A 416 -22.40 16.22 -52.07
C SER A 416 -21.59 15.49 -53.15
N VAL A 417 -20.43 14.97 -52.77
CA VAL A 417 -19.62 14.10 -53.63
C VAL A 417 -20.45 12.90 -54.07
N LYS A 418 -20.34 12.51 -55.33
CA LYS A 418 -21.06 11.35 -55.87
C LYS A 418 -20.10 10.24 -56.23
N ASP A 419 -19.32 10.39 -57.28
CA ASP A 419 -18.38 9.36 -57.73
C ASP A 419 -16.95 9.76 -57.33
N LEU A 420 -16.17 8.81 -56.80
CA LEU A 420 -14.77 9.00 -56.44
C LEU A 420 -13.92 7.74 -56.69
N GLU A 421 -12.61 7.94 -56.81
CA GLU A 421 -11.59 6.88 -56.80
C GLU A 421 -10.76 7.01 -55.52
N ILE A 422 -10.52 5.89 -54.83
CA ILE A 422 -9.69 5.85 -53.63
C ILE A 422 -8.36 5.20 -53.98
N GLN A 423 -7.27 5.87 -53.62
CA GLN A 423 -5.93 5.37 -53.76
C GLN A 423 -5.25 5.28 -52.39
N TYR A 424 -4.31 4.35 -52.24
CA TYR A 424 -3.50 4.20 -51.04
C TYR A 424 -2.03 3.95 -51.36
N SER A 425 -1.15 4.31 -50.43
CA SER A 425 0.29 4.15 -50.57
C SER A 425 0.96 3.99 -49.21
N VAL A 426 2.11 3.30 -49.18
CA VAL A 426 2.99 3.20 -48.00
C VAL A 426 4.12 4.23 -48.03
N ASP A 427 4.48 4.73 -49.22
CA ASP A 427 5.63 5.61 -49.44
C ASP A 427 5.25 7.01 -49.98
N GLY A 428 4.01 7.18 -50.45
CA GLY A 428 3.51 8.41 -51.07
C GLY A 428 3.94 8.59 -52.54
N GLU A 429 4.72 7.66 -53.09
CA GLU A 429 5.22 7.67 -54.46
C GLU A 429 4.49 6.67 -55.35
N ILE A 430 4.31 5.44 -54.84
CA ILE A 430 3.63 4.35 -55.54
C ILE A 430 2.22 4.22 -54.99
N TRP A 431 1.23 4.52 -55.84
CA TRP A 431 -0.17 4.53 -55.48
C TRP A 431 -0.91 3.32 -56.05
N ASN A 432 -1.64 2.62 -55.20
CA ASN A 432 -2.53 1.53 -55.56
C ASN A 432 -3.99 2.02 -55.52
N VAL A 433 -4.84 1.49 -56.39
CA VAL A 433 -6.27 1.85 -56.46
C VAL A 433 -7.09 0.84 -55.68
N VAL A 434 -7.98 1.30 -54.80
CA VAL A 434 -8.98 0.45 -54.14
C VAL A 434 -10.00 0.02 -55.19
N PRO A 435 -10.22 -1.29 -55.42
CA PRO A 435 -11.07 -1.77 -56.52
C PRO A 435 -12.51 -1.24 -56.47
N GLY A 436 -13.04 -0.94 -57.66
CA GLY A 436 -14.44 -0.57 -57.87
C GLY A 436 -14.67 0.94 -58.05
N PRO A 437 -15.77 1.34 -58.72
CA PRO A 437 -16.25 2.71 -58.62
C PRO A 437 -16.84 2.91 -57.21
N HIS A 438 -16.41 3.97 -56.52
CA HIS A 438 -16.98 4.32 -55.22
C HIS A 438 -18.01 5.43 -55.43
N GLN A 439 -19.29 5.09 -55.25
CA GLN A 439 -20.38 6.06 -55.32
C GLN A 439 -20.95 6.31 -53.93
N LEU A 440 -20.90 7.56 -53.48
CA LEU A 440 -21.44 7.99 -52.19
C LEU A 440 -22.92 8.36 -52.29
N ASN A 441 -23.65 8.07 -51.21
CA ASN A 441 -25.02 8.51 -51.02
C ASN A 441 -25.10 10.03 -50.90
N ARG A 442 -26.17 10.61 -51.45
CA ARG A 442 -26.45 12.04 -51.34
C ARG A 442 -26.98 12.34 -49.95
N ALA A 443 -26.37 13.29 -49.24
CA ALA A 443 -26.95 13.77 -47.98
C ALA A 443 -28.23 14.59 -48.25
N PRO A 444 -29.23 14.54 -47.37
CA PRO A 444 -30.52 15.20 -47.60
C PRO A 444 -30.53 16.69 -47.22
N GLY A 445 -29.51 17.21 -46.53
CA GLY A 445 -29.52 18.54 -45.94
C GLY A 445 -30.43 18.61 -44.69
N SER A 446 -30.33 17.61 -43.81
CA SER A 446 -31.25 17.42 -42.67
C SER A 446 -30.49 17.24 -41.35
N PRO A 447 -30.92 17.86 -40.24
CA PRO A 447 -30.22 17.74 -38.95
C PRO A 447 -30.36 16.37 -38.29
N VAL A 448 -31.25 15.51 -38.79
CA VAL A 448 -31.47 14.14 -38.29
C VAL A 448 -30.82 13.07 -39.19
N TYR A 449 -30.03 13.48 -40.18
CA TYR A 449 -29.34 12.54 -41.07
C TYR A 449 -28.15 11.94 -40.33
N ASN A 450 -28.03 10.61 -40.31
CA ASN A 450 -26.99 9.89 -39.56
C ASN A 450 -26.37 8.73 -40.38
N GLN A 451 -26.43 8.80 -41.71
CA GLN A 451 -25.96 7.72 -42.58
C GLN A 451 -24.60 8.05 -43.19
N TYR A 452 -23.66 7.13 -43.14
CA TYR A 452 -22.37 7.23 -43.82
C TYR A 452 -22.22 6.14 -44.88
N ASP A 453 -21.31 6.35 -45.81
CA ASP A 453 -20.88 5.32 -46.75
C ASP A 453 -19.64 4.62 -46.19
N ALA A 454 -19.70 3.29 -46.12
CA ALA A 454 -18.58 2.45 -45.69
C ALA A 454 -17.86 1.89 -46.91
N VAL A 455 -16.56 2.15 -47.03
CA VAL A 455 -15.71 1.59 -48.09
C VAL A 455 -14.71 0.59 -47.48
N PRO A 456 -14.89 -0.73 -47.69
CA PRO A 456 -13.94 -1.72 -47.23
C PRO A 456 -12.58 -1.57 -47.94
N LEU A 457 -11.51 -1.59 -47.16
CA LEU A 457 -10.13 -1.55 -47.63
C LEU A 457 -9.44 -2.91 -47.60
N SER A 458 -10.12 -3.94 -47.07
CA SER A 458 -9.67 -5.34 -47.12
C SER A 458 -8.27 -5.58 -46.52
N GLY A 459 -7.89 -4.83 -45.49
CA GLY A 459 -6.65 -5.03 -44.75
C GLY A 459 -5.39 -4.53 -45.47
N VAL A 460 -5.49 -3.60 -46.42
CA VAL A 460 -4.31 -3.05 -47.10
C VAL A 460 -3.44 -2.22 -46.15
N ALA A 461 -2.12 -2.33 -46.28
CA ALA A 461 -1.18 -1.47 -45.58
C ALA A 461 -1.13 -0.08 -46.22
N ALA A 462 -1.36 0.97 -45.44
CA ALA A 462 -1.35 2.34 -45.94
C ALA A 462 -0.77 3.33 -44.92
N LYS A 463 0.09 4.23 -45.41
CA LYS A 463 0.53 5.46 -44.73
C LYS A 463 -0.11 6.71 -45.35
N PHE A 464 -0.59 6.58 -46.58
CA PHE A 464 -1.28 7.61 -47.31
C PHE A 464 -2.57 7.06 -47.92
N VAL A 465 -3.65 7.85 -47.88
CA VAL A 465 -4.88 7.59 -48.63
C VAL A 465 -5.28 8.87 -49.37
N ARG A 466 -5.67 8.76 -50.64
CA ARG A 466 -6.14 9.87 -51.46
C ARG A 466 -7.50 9.56 -52.08
N LEU A 467 -8.43 10.49 -51.94
CA LEU A 467 -9.74 10.45 -52.59
C LEU A 467 -9.71 11.40 -53.79
N ASN A 468 -9.79 10.85 -54.99
CA ASN A 468 -9.90 11.61 -56.23
C ASN A 468 -11.39 11.74 -56.60
N ILE A 469 -11.95 12.94 -56.49
CA ILE A 469 -13.37 13.20 -56.68
C ILE A 469 -13.67 13.36 -58.17
N GLN A 470 -14.64 12.59 -58.68
CA GLN A 470 -14.97 12.54 -60.10
C GLN A 470 -16.27 13.28 -60.43
N SER A 471 -17.25 13.30 -59.51
CA SER A 471 -18.54 13.93 -59.74
C SER A 471 -19.25 14.35 -58.44
N ASN A 472 -20.32 15.16 -58.58
CA ASN A 472 -21.25 15.51 -57.50
C ASN A 472 -22.71 15.25 -57.92
N TRP A 473 -23.64 15.35 -56.97
CA TRP A 473 -25.07 15.11 -57.22
C TRP A 473 -25.78 16.24 -57.96
N GLY A 474 -25.18 17.43 -58.04
CA GLY A 474 -25.74 18.61 -58.72
C GLY A 474 -25.53 18.64 -60.23
N GLY A 475 -24.37 18.19 -60.71
CA GLY A 475 -24.02 18.10 -62.14
C GLY A 475 -23.92 19.43 -62.91
N LEU A 476 -24.17 20.57 -62.25
CA LEU A 476 -24.19 21.91 -62.87
C LEU A 476 -23.04 22.81 -62.41
N VAL A 477 -22.51 22.57 -61.21
CA VAL A 477 -21.39 23.31 -60.63
C VAL A 477 -20.25 22.36 -60.30
N MET A 478 -19.01 22.75 -60.61
CA MET A 478 -17.80 21.98 -60.30
C MET A 478 -17.28 22.40 -58.92
N SER A 479 -18.02 22.03 -57.88
CA SER A 479 -17.68 22.26 -56.47
C SER A 479 -18.24 21.10 -55.64
N TYR A 480 -17.48 20.65 -54.66
CA TYR A 480 -17.67 19.38 -53.97
C TYR A 480 -17.53 19.55 -52.47
N GLY A 481 -18.30 18.81 -51.69
CA GLY A 481 -18.27 18.90 -50.23
C GLY A 481 -18.25 17.54 -49.54
N LEU A 482 -17.51 17.47 -48.43
CA LEU A 482 -17.48 16.35 -47.49
C LEU A 482 -17.59 16.88 -46.07
N SER A 483 -18.20 16.09 -45.18
CA SER A 483 -18.45 16.49 -43.79
C SER A 483 -17.45 15.86 -42.82
N GLU A 484 -17.25 14.55 -42.88
CA GLU A 484 -16.38 13.82 -41.95
C GLU A 484 -15.89 12.53 -42.62
N ILE A 485 -14.71 12.07 -42.23
CA ILE A 485 -14.15 10.77 -42.60
C ILE A 485 -13.52 10.14 -41.36
N GLN A 486 -13.85 8.88 -41.11
CA GLN A 486 -13.17 8.06 -40.10
C GLN A 486 -12.45 6.91 -40.79
N PHE A 487 -11.19 6.71 -40.43
CA PHE A 487 -10.37 5.58 -40.86
C PHE A 487 -10.35 4.54 -39.74
N MET A 488 -10.89 3.36 -40.02
CA MET A 488 -10.82 2.21 -39.11
C MET A 488 -9.68 1.30 -39.55
N HIS A 489 -8.88 0.82 -38.60
CA HIS A 489 -7.78 -0.08 -38.87
C HIS A 489 -7.79 -1.30 -37.96
N ILE A 490 -7.20 -2.39 -38.45
CA ILE A 490 -6.86 -3.57 -37.67
C ILE A 490 -5.53 -3.26 -36.96
N PRO A 491 -5.44 -3.29 -35.62
CA PRO A 491 -4.21 -3.10 -34.88
C PRO A 491 -3.28 -4.29 -35.10
N ALA A 492 -2.46 -4.25 -36.14
CA ALA A 492 -1.50 -5.30 -36.45
C ALA A 492 -0.16 -5.13 -35.72
N GLN A 493 0.06 -3.98 -35.08
CA GLN A 493 1.22 -3.66 -34.23
C GLN A 493 0.93 -3.99 -32.76
N ALA A 494 1.98 -4.28 -32.00
CA ALA A 494 1.92 -4.43 -30.55
C ALA A 494 1.47 -3.11 -29.89
N ARG A 495 0.68 -3.20 -28.81
CA ARG A 495 0.16 -2.05 -28.08
C ARG A 495 0.00 -2.33 -26.60
N THR A 496 -0.34 -1.29 -25.82
CA THR A 496 -0.62 -1.37 -24.37
C THR A 496 0.46 -2.17 -23.61
N PRO A 497 1.72 -1.68 -23.60
CA PRO A 497 2.80 -2.35 -22.89
C PRO A 497 2.55 -2.35 -21.37
N VAL A 498 3.06 -3.37 -20.70
CA VAL A 498 3.19 -3.47 -19.25
C VAL A 498 4.64 -3.88 -18.96
N PRO A 499 5.40 -3.17 -18.11
CA PRO A 499 5.08 -1.87 -17.54
C PRO A 499 4.70 -0.83 -18.61
N ALA A 500 3.89 0.15 -18.22
CA ALA A 500 3.49 1.21 -19.14
C ALA A 500 4.72 2.00 -19.58
N SER A 501 4.66 2.56 -20.79
CA SER A 501 5.80 3.31 -21.33
C SER A 501 6.09 4.54 -20.47
N GLY A 502 7.28 4.58 -19.87
CA GLY A 502 7.76 5.62 -18.97
C GLY A 502 7.75 5.23 -17.50
N ASP A 503 7.28 4.04 -17.14
CA ASP A 503 7.28 3.56 -15.76
C ASP A 503 8.69 3.54 -15.17
N THR A 504 8.79 3.93 -13.90
CA THR A 504 10.02 3.93 -13.10
C THR A 504 9.96 2.85 -12.03
N ASP A 505 11.10 2.58 -11.39
CA ASP A 505 11.22 1.64 -10.27
C ASP A 505 10.78 0.21 -10.64
N VAL A 506 10.91 -0.15 -11.92
CA VAL A 506 10.62 -1.49 -12.42
C VAL A 506 11.71 -2.45 -11.91
N LEU A 507 11.33 -3.54 -11.25
CA LEU A 507 12.31 -4.53 -10.84
C LEU A 507 12.94 -5.22 -12.06
N PRO A 508 14.25 -5.50 -12.07
CA PRO A 508 14.90 -6.17 -13.21
C PRO A 508 14.34 -7.56 -13.54
N ASP A 509 13.67 -8.24 -12.61
CA ASP A 509 13.01 -9.53 -12.80
C ASP A 509 11.53 -9.39 -13.22
N ALA A 510 11.02 -8.16 -13.32
CA ALA A 510 9.65 -7.89 -13.74
C ALA A 510 9.35 -8.51 -15.10
N THR A 511 8.09 -8.94 -15.29
CA THR A 511 7.60 -9.40 -16.58
C THR A 511 7.18 -8.22 -17.43
N ILE A 512 7.80 -8.06 -18.59
CA ILE A 512 7.28 -7.18 -19.64
C ILE A 512 6.24 -7.94 -20.46
N SER A 513 5.12 -7.30 -20.80
CA SER A 513 4.06 -7.85 -21.64
C SER A 513 3.43 -6.76 -22.50
N TRP A 514 2.68 -7.16 -23.51
CA TRP A 514 2.01 -6.27 -24.43
C TRP A 514 0.73 -6.92 -24.95
N ARG A 515 -0.17 -6.12 -25.50
CA ARG A 515 -1.27 -6.64 -26.31
C ARG A 515 -0.77 -6.89 -27.72
N ALA A 516 -0.80 -8.15 -28.11
CA ALA A 516 -0.36 -8.61 -29.41
C ALA A 516 -1.10 -7.91 -30.57
N GLY A 517 -0.35 -7.65 -31.63
CA GLY A 517 -0.92 -7.31 -32.92
C GLY A 517 -1.89 -8.37 -33.41
N ARG A 518 -3.01 -7.94 -34.00
CA ARG A 518 -3.97 -8.85 -34.62
C ARG A 518 -3.29 -9.57 -35.78
N GLU A 519 -3.46 -10.89 -35.79
CA GLU A 519 -2.81 -11.81 -36.72
C GLU A 519 -1.30 -12.02 -36.50
N ALA A 520 -0.72 -11.50 -35.42
CA ALA A 520 0.64 -11.89 -35.04
C ALA A 520 0.72 -13.40 -34.83
N ALA A 521 1.75 -14.01 -35.40
CA ALA A 521 2.12 -15.41 -35.15
C ALA A 521 3.29 -15.50 -34.18
N GLU A 522 4.22 -14.55 -34.26
CA GLU A 522 5.41 -14.44 -33.42
C GLU A 522 5.70 -12.96 -33.10
N HIS A 523 6.44 -12.74 -32.03
CA HIS A 523 6.86 -11.42 -31.56
C HIS A 523 8.37 -11.33 -31.59
N VAL A 524 8.92 -10.25 -32.17
CA VAL A 524 10.35 -9.95 -32.17
C VAL A 524 10.60 -8.73 -31.31
N ILE A 525 11.20 -8.93 -30.13
CA ILE A 525 11.45 -7.88 -29.15
C ILE A 525 12.90 -7.39 -29.27
N THR A 526 13.06 -6.08 -29.29
CA THR A 526 14.36 -5.39 -29.31
C THR A 526 14.44 -4.48 -28.08
N MET A 527 15.53 -4.53 -27.31
CA MET A 527 15.73 -3.70 -26.12
C MET A 527 17.16 -3.17 -26.03
N SER A 528 17.32 -1.90 -25.62
CA SER A 528 18.62 -1.27 -25.39
C SER A 528 18.48 0.02 -24.59
N THR A 529 19.56 0.46 -23.96
CA THR A 529 19.65 1.81 -23.36
C THR A 529 19.86 2.92 -24.41
N ASP A 530 20.15 2.56 -25.67
CA ASP A 530 20.20 3.49 -26.82
C ASP A 530 18.89 3.42 -27.63
N VAL A 531 18.07 4.46 -27.50
CA VAL A 531 16.80 4.60 -28.23
C VAL A 531 16.97 4.51 -29.75
N ASN A 532 18.06 5.03 -30.33
CA ASN A 532 18.25 4.99 -31.78
C ASN A 532 18.56 3.57 -32.25
N ALA A 533 19.31 2.80 -31.46
CA ALA A 533 19.62 1.42 -31.77
C ALA A 533 18.35 0.54 -31.75
N VAL A 534 17.41 0.84 -30.85
CA VAL A 534 16.06 0.23 -30.86
C VAL A 534 15.29 0.65 -32.10
N ILE A 535 15.18 1.96 -32.38
CA ILE A 535 14.49 2.49 -33.57
C ILE A 535 14.99 1.83 -34.85
N GLU A 536 16.31 1.69 -35.00
CA GLU A 536 16.94 1.09 -36.19
C GLU A 536 16.89 -0.45 -36.20
N GLY A 537 16.59 -1.09 -35.06
CA GLY A 537 16.66 -2.55 -34.92
C GLY A 537 18.08 -3.11 -35.07
N SER A 538 19.09 -2.34 -34.62
CA SER A 538 20.52 -2.66 -34.81
C SER A 538 21.16 -3.40 -33.62
N VAL A 539 20.37 -3.75 -32.61
CA VAL A 539 20.76 -4.57 -31.45
C VAL A 539 20.17 -5.98 -31.56
N PRO A 540 20.68 -6.96 -30.78
CA PRO A 540 20.09 -8.29 -30.74
C PRO A 540 18.60 -8.25 -30.38
N SER A 541 17.83 -9.13 -31.00
CA SER A 541 16.41 -9.32 -30.70
C SER A 541 16.14 -10.69 -30.10
N VAL A 542 15.04 -10.79 -29.36
CA VAL A 542 14.48 -12.03 -28.83
C VAL A 542 13.20 -12.34 -29.58
N THR A 543 12.96 -13.61 -29.92
CA THR A 543 11.72 -14.05 -30.57
C THR A 543 10.95 -14.96 -29.64
N THR A 544 9.65 -14.73 -29.51
CA THR A 544 8.74 -15.55 -28.69
C THR A 544 7.37 -15.71 -29.36
N SER A 545 6.65 -16.76 -28.98
CA SER A 545 5.26 -16.99 -29.36
C SER A 545 4.25 -16.50 -28.31
N THR A 546 4.73 -15.99 -27.18
CA THR A 546 3.90 -15.41 -26.10
C THR A 546 4.04 -13.90 -26.09
N ASN A 547 3.01 -13.19 -25.67
CA ASN A 547 3.00 -11.73 -25.59
C ASN A 547 3.61 -11.19 -24.27
N SER A 548 4.57 -11.92 -23.70
CA SER A 548 5.28 -11.57 -22.47
C SER A 548 6.68 -12.21 -22.40
N LEU A 549 7.57 -11.58 -21.64
CA LEU A 549 8.95 -12.00 -21.38
C LEU A 549 9.45 -11.42 -20.04
N SER A 550 10.40 -12.07 -19.35
CA SER A 550 11.06 -11.42 -18.21
C SER A 550 12.05 -10.36 -18.70
N LEU A 551 12.11 -9.22 -18.02
CA LEU A 551 13.09 -8.18 -18.30
C LEU A 551 14.53 -8.69 -18.11
N SER A 552 14.74 -9.61 -17.16
CA SER A 552 16.02 -10.26 -16.90
C SER A 552 16.50 -11.13 -18.08
N ASP A 553 15.58 -11.79 -18.80
CA ASP A 553 15.89 -12.56 -20.02
C ASP A 553 16.41 -11.66 -21.15
N MET A 554 16.12 -10.37 -21.09
CA MET A 554 16.63 -9.36 -22.03
C MET A 554 17.89 -8.64 -21.53
N GLY A 555 18.43 -9.03 -20.37
CA GLY A 555 19.60 -8.37 -19.76
C GLY A 555 19.25 -7.05 -19.06
N GLY A 556 18.09 -6.98 -18.42
CA GLY A 556 17.75 -5.88 -17.53
C GLY A 556 18.71 -5.79 -16.34
N GLU A 557 19.23 -4.59 -16.07
CA GLU A 557 20.11 -4.27 -14.96
C GLU A 557 19.49 -3.16 -14.10
N LEU A 558 19.85 -3.09 -12.82
CA LEU A 558 19.41 -2.04 -11.90
C LEU A 558 19.90 -0.65 -12.36
N GLY A 559 19.11 0.38 -12.04
CA GLY A 559 19.46 1.80 -12.27
C GLY A 559 19.47 2.26 -13.73
N GLN A 560 18.97 1.44 -14.67
CA GLN A 560 19.03 1.72 -16.10
C GLN A 560 17.67 2.16 -16.67
N THR A 561 17.71 3.01 -17.71
CA THR A 561 16.56 3.27 -18.57
C THR A 561 16.69 2.48 -19.86
N TYR A 562 15.73 1.62 -20.14
CA TYR A 562 15.66 0.84 -21.36
C TYR A 562 14.58 1.38 -22.29
N TYR A 563 14.91 1.40 -23.57
CA TYR A 563 13.97 1.54 -24.67
C TYR A 563 13.73 0.15 -25.26
N TRP A 564 12.50 -0.13 -25.63
CA TRP A 564 12.16 -1.42 -26.23
C TRP A 564 11.02 -1.29 -27.23
N ARG A 565 10.95 -2.26 -28.14
CA ARG A 565 9.92 -2.35 -29.19
C ARG A 565 9.61 -3.80 -29.43
N VAL A 566 8.35 -4.07 -29.81
CA VAL A 566 7.90 -5.37 -30.29
C VAL A 566 7.46 -5.26 -31.74
N ASP A 567 8.13 -5.98 -32.63
CA ASP A 567 7.73 -6.14 -34.03
C ASP A 567 6.88 -7.41 -34.16
N GLU A 568 5.69 -7.27 -34.73
CA GLU A 568 4.71 -8.35 -34.87
C GLU A 568 4.91 -9.07 -36.21
N VAL A 569 5.12 -10.38 -36.18
CA VAL A 569 5.54 -11.16 -37.34
C VAL A 569 4.50 -12.22 -37.72
N ASN A 570 4.18 -12.28 -39.01
CA ASN A 570 3.39 -13.35 -39.61
C ASN A 570 3.74 -13.55 -41.10
N GLU A 571 4.54 -14.59 -41.38
CA GLU A 571 4.99 -14.94 -42.74
C GLU A 571 3.88 -15.41 -43.70
N ALA A 572 2.66 -15.65 -43.20
CA ALA A 572 1.52 -16.00 -44.05
C ALA A 572 0.82 -14.77 -44.66
N GLU A 573 1.06 -13.57 -44.12
CA GLU A 573 0.42 -12.33 -44.56
C GLU A 573 1.22 -11.61 -45.65
N ALA A 574 0.55 -10.71 -46.40
CA ALA A 574 1.17 -9.97 -47.50
C ALA A 574 2.26 -8.99 -47.03
N LEU A 575 2.09 -8.43 -45.83
CA LEU A 575 3.14 -7.70 -45.10
C LEU A 575 3.48 -8.55 -43.87
N SER A 576 4.67 -9.16 -43.86
CA SER A 576 5.03 -10.16 -42.85
C SER A 576 5.50 -9.58 -41.53
N VAL A 577 5.82 -8.29 -41.47
CA VAL A 577 6.31 -7.62 -40.26
C VAL A 577 5.59 -6.28 -40.07
N TRP A 578 5.03 -6.09 -38.88
CA TRP A 578 4.48 -4.82 -38.42
C TRP A 578 5.36 -4.28 -37.30
N THR A 579 6.18 -3.27 -37.62
CA THR A 579 7.07 -2.63 -36.66
C THR A 579 6.28 -1.94 -35.57
N GLY A 580 6.55 -2.23 -34.30
CA GLY A 580 5.82 -1.62 -33.18
C GLY A 580 6.30 -0.22 -32.80
N PRO A 581 5.57 0.49 -31.94
CA PRO A 581 6.05 1.70 -31.30
C PRO A 581 7.24 1.40 -30.36
N VAL A 582 8.05 2.43 -30.08
CA VAL A 582 9.13 2.35 -29.09
C VAL A 582 8.59 2.81 -27.73
N TRP A 583 8.73 1.96 -26.73
CA TRP A 583 8.40 2.21 -25.34
C TRP A 583 9.66 2.37 -24.50
N SER A 584 9.50 2.87 -23.28
CA SER A 584 10.60 2.97 -22.31
C SER A 584 10.19 2.50 -20.93
N LEU A 585 11.14 2.05 -20.12
CA LEU A 585 10.99 1.86 -18.69
C LEU A 585 12.31 2.19 -17.98
N SER A 586 12.25 2.53 -16.70
CA SER A 586 13.43 2.68 -15.84
C SER A 586 13.37 1.67 -14.71
N THR A 587 14.44 0.91 -14.54
CA THR A 587 14.54 -0.08 -13.48
C THR A 587 14.84 0.58 -12.13
N SER A 588 14.45 -0.06 -11.03
CA SER A 588 14.83 0.38 -9.68
C SER A 588 16.34 0.56 -9.56
N ALA A 589 16.78 1.57 -8.81
CA ALA A 589 18.19 1.82 -8.54
C ALA A 589 18.81 0.76 -7.62
N ALA A 590 17.99 0.12 -6.78
CA ALA A 590 18.41 -0.89 -5.81
C ALA A 590 17.33 -1.96 -5.60
N LEU A 591 17.74 -3.13 -5.10
CA LEU A 591 16.82 -4.08 -4.47
C LEU A 591 16.93 -3.95 -2.95
N VAL A 592 15.79 -3.92 -2.27
CA VAL A 592 15.72 -3.88 -0.81
C VAL A 592 15.95 -5.30 -0.28
N VAL A 593 17.02 -5.50 0.47
CA VAL A 593 17.25 -6.73 1.25
C VAL A 593 16.37 -6.69 2.49
N ASP A 594 16.45 -5.59 3.24
CA ASP A 594 15.59 -5.28 4.37
C ASP A 594 15.64 -3.76 4.61
N ASP A 595 14.48 -3.10 4.60
CA ASP A 595 14.32 -1.68 4.94
C ASP A 595 13.91 -1.50 6.40
N PHE A 596 13.68 -2.60 7.13
CA PHE A 596 13.23 -2.64 8.52
C PHE A 596 11.85 -2.02 8.79
N GLU A 597 11.11 -1.62 7.75
CA GLU A 597 9.84 -0.90 7.88
C GLU A 597 8.66 -1.83 8.22
N ARG A 598 8.83 -3.15 8.04
CA ARG A 598 7.76 -4.12 8.32
C ARG A 598 7.66 -4.53 9.80
N TYR A 599 8.70 -4.29 10.59
CA TYR A 599 8.79 -4.86 11.94
C TYR A 599 7.90 -4.11 12.93
N ASN A 600 7.33 -4.85 13.89
CA ASN A 600 6.47 -4.31 14.94
C ASN A 600 6.51 -5.18 16.22
N ASN A 601 5.67 -4.86 17.20
CA ASN A 601 5.62 -5.55 18.51
C ASN A 601 4.95 -6.94 18.46
N ALA A 602 4.23 -7.25 17.40
CA ALA A 602 3.47 -8.48 17.21
C ALA A 602 4.26 -9.53 16.43
N SER A 603 3.97 -10.79 16.70
CA SER A 603 4.44 -11.89 15.86
C SER A 603 3.55 -11.99 14.61
N PRO A 604 4.08 -12.35 13.43
CA PRO A 604 5.43 -12.84 13.13
C PRO A 604 6.49 -11.76 12.88
N ASP A 605 6.11 -10.49 12.95
CA ASP A 605 6.92 -9.36 12.50
C ASP A 605 7.79 -8.73 13.60
N ARG A 606 8.16 -9.50 14.63
CA ARG A 606 9.18 -9.03 15.57
C ARG A 606 10.57 -9.13 14.91
N PRO A 607 11.45 -8.15 15.08
CA PRO A 607 12.72 -8.13 14.35
C PRO A 607 13.60 -9.34 14.68
N PHE A 608 13.65 -9.79 15.95
CA PHE A 608 14.40 -10.99 16.35
C PHE A 608 13.79 -12.34 15.91
N GLN A 609 12.57 -12.35 15.35
CA GLN A 609 11.98 -13.54 14.72
C GLN A 609 12.49 -13.74 13.28
N THR A 610 12.95 -12.66 12.64
CA THR A 610 13.63 -12.70 11.33
C THR A 610 15.15 -12.68 11.49
N TRP A 611 15.67 -11.70 12.23
CA TRP A 611 17.08 -11.47 12.51
C TRP A 611 17.47 -12.16 13.82
N LEU A 612 17.89 -13.42 13.73
CA LEU A 612 18.15 -14.29 14.87
C LEU A 612 19.34 -13.79 15.71
N ASP A 613 19.03 -13.31 16.91
CA ASP A 613 19.98 -12.70 17.85
C ASP A 613 20.48 -13.66 18.96
N GLY A 614 21.11 -13.09 19.99
CA GLY A 614 21.69 -13.79 21.12
C GLY A 614 20.70 -14.31 22.15
N PHE A 615 19.52 -13.70 22.27
CA PHE A 615 18.54 -14.01 23.31
C PHE A 615 17.43 -14.96 22.81
N GLY A 616 17.06 -14.83 21.53
CA GLY A 616 16.02 -15.61 20.90
C GLY A 616 14.60 -15.32 21.39
N TYR A 617 13.68 -16.23 21.12
CA TYR A 617 12.24 -16.05 21.37
C TYR A 617 11.54 -17.36 21.75
N SER A 618 10.42 -17.24 22.45
CA SER A 618 9.57 -18.40 22.82
C SER A 618 8.64 -18.80 21.68
N ALA A 619 8.19 -20.05 21.67
CA ALA A 619 7.20 -20.52 20.69
C ALA A 619 5.88 -19.74 20.82
N ASP A 620 5.22 -19.50 19.69
CA ASP A 620 3.91 -18.87 19.58
C ASP A 620 3.10 -19.51 18.42
N GLU A 621 1.99 -18.89 18.02
CA GLU A 621 1.10 -19.40 16.98
C GLU A 621 1.73 -19.42 15.57
N PHE A 622 2.71 -18.55 15.30
CA PHE A 622 3.43 -18.49 14.03
C PHE A 622 4.68 -19.37 14.07
N PHE A 623 5.34 -19.46 15.22
CA PHE A 623 6.55 -20.24 15.44
C PHE A 623 6.30 -21.38 16.42
N SER A 624 5.91 -22.54 15.90
CA SER A 624 5.66 -23.77 16.71
C SER A 624 6.84 -24.23 17.58
N GLN A 625 8.05 -23.76 17.28
CA GLN A 625 9.24 -23.93 18.11
C GLN A 625 9.90 -22.57 18.32
N GLY A 626 10.18 -22.23 19.58
CA GLY A 626 10.98 -21.07 19.92
C GLY A 626 12.44 -21.24 19.52
N TYR A 627 13.16 -20.13 19.45
CA TYR A 627 14.58 -20.08 19.18
C TYR A 627 15.32 -19.70 20.47
N ALA A 628 16.31 -20.50 20.89
CA ALA A 628 17.00 -20.29 22.18
C ALA A 628 18.05 -19.16 22.16
N GLY A 629 18.19 -18.45 21.03
CA GLY A 629 19.29 -17.50 20.80
C GLY A 629 20.55 -18.19 20.27
N ASN A 630 21.41 -17.45 19.56
CA ASN A 630 22.72 -17.94 19.11
C ASN A 630 23.78 -17.91 20.22
N GLY A 631 23.44 -17.43 21.42
CA GLY A 631 24.32 -17.36 22.58
C GLY A 631 25.43 -16.30 22.46
N THR A 632 25.33 -15.40 21.49
CA THR A 632 26.21 -14.22 21.36
C THR A 632 25.68 -13.05 22.20
N GLY A 633 26.45 -11.96 22.30
CA GLY A 633 26.06 -10.78 23.07
C GLY A 633 25.04 -9.85 22.40
N SER A 634 24.34 -10.28 21.35
CA SER A 634 23.42 -9.41 20.58
C SER A 634 21.99 -9.44 21.09
N GLY A 635 21.33 -8.29 21.05
CA GLY A 635 19.88 -8.15 21.17
C GLY A 635 19.35 -7.23 20.09
N ILE A 636 18.27 -7.63 19.42
CA ILE A 636 17.65 -6.84 18.34
C ILE A 636 16.29 -6.33 18.80
N GLY A 637 16.04 -5.02 18.60
CA GLY A 637 14.88 -4.32 19.12
C GLY A 637 15.06 -3.84 20.56
N HIS A 638 14.28 -2.85 20.97
CA HIS A 638 14.24 -2.37 22.36
C HIS A 638 13.70 -3.44 23.31
N ASP A 639 14.16 -3.42 24.56
CA ASP A 639 13.57 -4.26 25.60
C ASP A 639 12.28 -3.60 26.12
N ILE A 640 11.12 -4.07 25.64
CA ILE A 640 9.82 -3.52 26.04
C ILE A 640 9.18 -4.26 27.21
N TRP A 641 9.83 -5.31 27.72
CA TRP A 641 9.24 -6.22 28.73
C TRP A 641 9.83 -6.05 30.12
N SER A 642 11.09 -5.62 30.22
CA SER A 642 11.71 -5.37 31.52
C SER A 642 11.22 -4.05 32.12
N LEU A 643 10.65 -4.09 33.32
CA LEU A 643 10.23 -2.88 34.07
C LEU A 643 11.35 -1.85 34.28
N ALA A 644 12.62 -2.27 34.22
CA ALA A 644 13.78 -1.38 34.35
C ALA A 644 14.23 -0.78 33.01
N SER A 645 13.61 -1.18 31.90
CA SER A 645 13.91 -0.65 30.58
C SER A 645 13.22 0.70 30.38
N PRO A 646 13.90 1.70 29.79
CA PRO A 646 13.27 2.96 29.43
C PRO A 646 12.20 2.82 28.34
N TYR A 647 12.15 1.66 27.66
CA TYR A 647 11.19 1.34 26.61
C TYR A 647 10.09 0.37 27.09
N PHE A 648 9.96 0.14 28.40
CA PHE A 648 8.91 -0.72 28.94
C PHE A 648 7.52 -0.29 28.45
N ASP A 649 6.75 -1.23 27.89
CA ASP A 649 5.43 -0.99 27.29
C ASP A 649 5.43 -0.04 26.06
N GLY A 650 6.61 0.17 25.46
CA GLY A 650 6.81 0.92 24.22
C GLY A 650 7.01 0.03 22.99
N ASP A 651 7.76 0.53 22.01
CA ASP A 651 7.98 -0.14 20.72
C ASP A 651 9.34 -0.84 20.62
N LEU A 652 9.38 -1.96 19.89
CA LEU A 652 10.62 -2.70 19.60
C LEU A 652 11.54 -1.94 18.65
N MET A 653 10.97 -1.15 17.75
CA MET A 653 11.69 -0.41 16.72
C MET A 653 11.87 1.05 17.12
N GLU A 654 12.93 1.69 16.65
CA GLU A 654 13.24 3.08 16.97
C GLU A 654 12.60 4.01 15.94
N THR A 655 11.79 4.98 16.38
CA THR A 655 10.99 5.85 15.50
C THR A 655 11.44 7.32 15.51
N LEU A 656 12.33 7.71 16.41
CA LEU A 656 12.86 9.07 16.52
C LEU A 656 14.22 9.19 15.82
N ILE A 657 15.02 8.13 15.88
CA ILE A 657 16.32 8.03 15.22
C ILE A 657 16.16 7.23 13.93
N THR A 658 15.81 7.90 12.84
CA THR A 658 15.54 7.25 11.54
C THR A 658 16.37 7.87 10.43
N MET A 659 16.60 7.11 9.36
CA MET A 659 17.24 7.62 8.15
C MET A 659 16.25 8.52 7.39
N GLU A 660 16.76 9.51 6.64
CA GLU A 660 15.89 10.35 5.80
C GLU A 660 15.09 9.47 4.82
N GLY A 661 13.76 9.54 4.91
CA GLY A 661 12.84 8.75 4.08
C GLY A 661 12.37 7.43 4.71
N SER A 662 12.92 7.03 5.86
CA SER A 662 12.49 5.89 6.66
C SER A 662 11.57 6.34 7.81
N SER A 663 10.68 5.44 8.24
CA SER A 663 9.77 5.70 9.36
C SER A 663 10.27 5.09 10.68
N GLN A 664 11.20 4.14 10.60
CA GLN A 664 11.79 3.48 11.75
C GLN A 664 13.17 2.90 11.43
N SER A 665 13.98 2.68 12.47
CA SER A 665 15.25 1.96 12.36
C SER A 665 15.31 0.80 13.35
N MET A 666 16.12 -0.21 13.05
CA MET A 666 16.27 -1.39 13.89
C MET A 666 17.35 -1.17 14.97
N PRO A 667 17.01 -1.23 16.27
CA PRO A 667 17.99 -1.23 17.34
C PRO A 667 18.81 -2.53 17.35
N PHE A 668 20.14 -2.41 17.36
CA PHE A 668 21.09 -3.52 17.50
C PHE A 668 21.98 -3.31 18.73
N TYR A 669 21.60 -3.93 19.84
CA TYR A 669 22.37 -3.96 21.06
C TYR A 669 23.47 -5.02 20.98
N TYR A 670 24.65 -4.67 21.49
CA TYR A 670 25.77 -5.60 21.65
C TYR A 670 26.35 -5.48 23.05
N ASP A 671 26.64 -6.63 23.68
CA ASP A 671 27.29 -6.73 24.98
C ASP A 671 28.22 -7.96 25.05
N ASN A 672 29.49 -7.73 24.74
CA ASN A 672 30.58 -8.71 24.82
C ASN A 672 31.30 -8.67 26.19
N SER A 673 30.66 -8.16 27.25
CA SER A 673 31.23 -8.14 28.61
C SER A 673 31.14 -9.49 29.33
N THR A 674 30.38 -10.44 28.78
CA THR A 674 30.26 -11.81 29.27
C THR A 674 31.27 -12.75 28.57
N THR A 675 31.05 -14.07 28.59
CA THR A 675 31.90 -15.05 27.90
C THR A 675 31.83 -15.01 26.36
N ALA A 676 30.96 -14.19 25.78
CA ALA A 676 30.82 -14.05 24.33
C ALA A 676 31.96 -13.22 23.72
N ALA A 677 32.61 -13.74 22.68
CA ALA A 677 33.70 -13.03 21.98
C ALA A 677 33.17 -12.01 20.93
N SER A 678 31.88 -12.10 20.60
CA SER A 678 31.17 -11.32 19.59
C SER A 678 29.67 -11.24 19.90
N ALA A 679 29.01 -10.25 19.33
CA ALA A 679 27.56 -10.09 19.29
C ALA A 679 27.12 -10.18 17.83
N GLU A 680 26.25 -11.13 17.47
CA GLU A 680 25.85 -11.37 16.08
C GLU A 680 24.34 -11.51 15.95
N THR A 681 23.77 -10.90 14.92
CA THR A 681 22.43 -11.24 14.44
C THR A 681 22.50 -11.82 13.05
N THR A 682 21.70 -12.84 12.74
CA THR A 682 21.72 -13.53 11.43
C THR A 682 20.33 -13.74 10.90
N VAL A 683 20.14 -13.39 9.63
CA VAL A 683 18.92 -13.66 8.87
C VAL A 683 19.16 -14.73 7.82
N ASN A 684 18.14 -15.55 7.59
CA ASN A 684 18.06 -16.42 6.42
C ASN A 684 17.44 -15.62 5.27
N ILE A 685 18.15 -15.52 4.14
CA ILE A 685 17.68 -14.73 2.98
C ILE A 685 16.35 -15.24 2.42
N ALA A 686 16.02 -16.52 2.61
CA ALA A 686 14.72 -17.07 2.22
C ALA A 686 13.54 -16.47 3.01
N ASN A 687 13.79 -15.76 4.11
CA ASN A 687 12.77 -15.06 4.90
C ASN A 687 12.65 -13.57 4.51
N LEU A 688 13.39 -13.12 3.51
CA LEU A 688 13.41 -11.76 2.97
C LEU A 688 12.92 -11.75 1.50
N GLN A 689 12.48 -10.59 1.02
CA GLN A 689 11.89 -10.46 -0.32
C GLN A 689 12.92 -10.49 -1.46
N VAL A 690 14.20 -10.21 -1.18
CA VAL A 690 15.24 -9.96 -2.19
C VAL A 690 15.68 -11.19 -3.00
N GLY A 691 15.27 -12.40 -2.61
CA GLY A 691 15.73 -13.65 -3.25
C GLY A 691 17.20 -13.98 -2.97
N GLN A 692 17.63 -15.19 -3.35
CA GLN A 692 18.95 -15.72 -3.02
C GLN A 692 20.01 -15.51 -4.12
N ASP A 693 19.62 -15.12 -5.34
CA ASP A 693 20.55 -14.85 -6.44
C ASP A 693 20.88 -13.36 -6.53
N TRP A 694 22.06 -13.00 -6.04
CA TRP A 694 22.63 -11.64 -6.07
C TRP A 694 23.71 -11.50 -7.16
N SER A 695 23.77 -12.42 -8.13
CA SER A 695 24.79 -12.42 -9.19
C SER A 695 24.33 -11.76 -10.50
N GLY A 696 23.02 -11.53 -10.64
CA GLY A 696 22.40 -10.97 -11.84
C GLY A 696 22.15 -9.47 -11.80
N ASN A 697 21.48 -8.97 -12.83
CA ASN A 697 20.88 -7.63 -12.89
C ASN A 697 21.83 -6.46 -12.63
N GLY A 698 23.12 -6.62 -12.92
CA GLY A 698 24.14 -5.59 -12.70
C GLY A 698 24.50 -5.36 -11.22
N ILE A 699 23.95 -6.16 -10.30
CA ILE A 699 24.22 -6.08 -8.86
C ILE A 699 25.71 -6.31 -8.61
N GLY A 700 26.31 -5.44 -7.80
CA GLY A 700 27.66 -5.71 -7.30
C GLY A 700 28.05 -4.98 -6.04
N THR A 701 27.13 -4.22 -5.44
CA THR A 701 27.33 -3.56 -4.14
C THR A 701 26.22 -3.99 -3.18
N LEU A 702 26.60 -4.38 -1.96
CA LEU A 702 25.68 -4.48 -0.82
C LEU A 702 25.92 -3.24 0.06
N THR A 703 24.87 -2.48 0.32
CA THR A 703 24.96 -1.25 1.13
C THR A 703 24.20 -1.45 2.43
N LEU A 704 24.82 -1.10 3.55
CA LEU A 704 24.22 -1.04 4.88
C LEU A 704 24.25 0.39 5.40
N HIS A 705 23.10 0.93 5.79
CA HIS A 705 23.06 2.19 6.53
C HIS A 705 23.02 1.94 8.03
N PHE A 706 23.88 2.62 8.77
CA PHE A 706 23.89 2.52 10.21
C PHE A 706 24.29 3.82 10.87
N ARG A 707 23.85 3.98 12.11
CA ARG A 707 24.20 5.06 13.03
C ARG A 707 24.66 4.45 14.35
N ALA A 708 25.67 5.03 14.97
CA ALA A 708 26.09 4.64 16.31
C ALA A 708 25.41 5.52 17.36
N ASP A 709 24.81 4.91 18.37
CA ASP A 709 24.21 5.66 19.47
C ASP A 709 25.22 5.84 20.60
N SER A 710 25.66 7.07 20.86
CA SER A 710 26.66 7.35 21.90
C SER A 710 26.43 8.68 22.58
N VAL A 711 26.77 8.76 23.89
CA VAL A 711 26.74 10.02 24.65
C VAL A 711 27.59 11.12 24.00
N SER A 712 28.66 10.76 23.29
CA SER A 712 29.47 11.72 22.54
C SER A 712 28.71 12.35 21.38
N GLU A 713 27.92 11.53 20.68
CA GLU A 713 27.20 11.96 19.50
C GLU A 713 25.99 12.81 19.88
N ALA A 714 25.22 12.39 20.91
CA ALA A 714 24.17 13.19 21.55
C ALA A 714 24.65 14.42 22.33
N LEU A 715 25.94 14.75 22.24
CA LEU A 715 26.53 15.97 22.79
C LEU A 715 27.21 16.79 21.68
N ASP A 716 27.05 16.42 20.42
CA ASP A 716 27.71 17.02 19.25
C ASP A 716 29.21 17.15 19.37
N THR A 717 29.85 16.15 19.99
CA THR A 717 31.26 16.26 20.34
C THR A 717 32.03 15.03 19.96
N THR A 718 33.23 15.26 19.42
CA THR A 718 34.22 14.20 19.18
C THR A 718 34.88 13.67 20.47
N SER A 719 34.51 14.24 21.64
CA SER A 719 35.06 13.86 22.94
C SER A 719 34.44 12.53 23.40
N SER A 720 35.27 11.56 23.79
CA SER A 720 34.79 10.29 24.33
C SER A 720 34.33 10.44 25.79
N PHE A 721 33.23 9.78 26.16
CA PHE A 721 32.69 9.77 27.52
C PHE A 721 32.80 8.42 28.22
N THR A 722 33.00 8.46 29.53
CA THR A 722 32.76 7.34 30.43
C THR A 722 31.52 7.63 31.27
N THR A 723 30.68 6.62 31.50
CA THR A 723 29.53 6.73 32.40
C THR A 723 29.73 5.84 33.62
N ALA A 724 29.24 6.28 34.78
CA ALA A 724 29.40 5.60 36.06
C ALA A 724 28.21 5.88 37.00
N GLY A 725 28.19 5.22 38.16
CA GLY A 725 27.11 5.35 39.15
C GLY A 725 26.20 4.13 39.21
N SER A 726 25.02 4.30 39.81
CA SER A 726 23.98 3.26 39.90
C SER A 726 23.34 2.97 38.55
N ALA A 727 23.25 3.98 37.68
CA ALA A 727 22.86 3.85 36.29
C ALA A 727 23.71 4.80 35.42
N GLY A 728 23.98 4.43 34.17
CA GLY A 728 24.78 5.25 33.25
C GLY A 728 23.95 6.31 32.52
N TRP A 729 24.62 7.27 31.90
CA TRP A 729 24.01 8.19 30.92
C TRP A 729 23.88 7.51 29.56
N PHE A 730 22.90 7.93 28.77
CA PHE A 730 22.61 7.42 27.43
C PHE A 730 22.13 8.56 26.53
N SER A 731 22.16 8.32 25.22
CA SER A 731 21.61 9.23 24.21
C SER A 731 20.09 9.03 24.10
N GLN A 732 19.34 10.09 23.81
CA GLN A 732 17.90 10.03 23.55
C GLN A 732 17.46 11.20 22.66
N GLY A 733 16.39 11.02 21.89
CA GLY A 733 15.83 12.05 20.98
C GLY A 733 14.54 12.72 21.45
N ALA A 734 14.00 12.36 22.63
CA ALA A 734 12.69 12.84 23.07
C ALA A 734 12.74 14.29 23.60
N ASP A 735 13.85 14.68 24.22
CA ASP A 735 14.04 16.02 24.80
C ASP A 735 15.48 16.47 24.55
N SER A 736 15.69 17.26 23.50
CA SER A 736 16.99 17.84 23.14
C SER A 736 16.89 19.34 22.89
N TYR A 737 18.04 20.02 22.89
CA TYR A 737 18.09 21.47 22.65
C TYR A 737 17.93 21.80 21.16
N ASP A 738 18.45 20.96 20.27
CA ASP A 738 18.45 21.18 18.82
C ASP A 738 17.37 20.39 18.06
N ASN A 739 16.60 19.55 18.74
CA ASN A 739 15.61 18.60 18.19
C ASN A 739 16.21 17.44 17.40
N GLU A 740 17.51 17.12 17.59
CA GLU A 740 18.13 15.88 17.12
C GLU A 740 18.19 14.87 18.28
N ASP A 741 19.09 15.09 19.25
CA ASP A 741 19.22 14.27 20.45
C ASP A 741 20.02 14.96 21.57
N ALA A 742 19.96 14.39 22.78
CA ALA A 742 20.73 14.86 23.93
C ALA A 742 21.12 13.72 24.87
N ALA A 743 22.21 13.87 25.61
CA ALA A 743 22.60 12.93 26.65
C ALA A 743 21.71 13.10 27.89
N GLN A 744 21.15 12.00 28.40
CA GLN A 744 20.29 11.98 29.58
C GLN A 744 20.81 11.01 30.65
N SER A 745 20.69 11.38 31.92
CA SER A 745 20.84 10.44 33.03
C SER A 745 19.71 9.41 33.04
N LYS A 746 20.03 8.12 33.25
CA LYS A 746 19.01 7.13 33.61
C LYS A 746 18.39 7.42 34.98
N GLU A 747 17.18 6.89 35.16
CA GLU A 747 16.48 6.89 36.44
C GLU A 747 17.28 6.14 37.51
N ILE A 748 17.31 6.70 38.71
CA ILE A 748 18.07 6.22 39.86
C ILE A 748 17.17 6.32 41.11
N SER A 749 17.40 5.49 42.13
CA SER A 749 16.63 5.48 43.38
C SER A 749 17.18 6.46 44.43
N ASP A 750 16.49 6.60 45.57
CA ASP A 750 16.93 7.41 46.71
C ASP A 750 18.38 7.08 47.14
N ASN A 751 19.19 8.11 47.39
CA ASN A 751 20.61 8.05 47.74
C ASN A 751 21.55 7.48 46.65
N GLU A 752 21.11 7.46 45.40
CA GLU A 752 21.92 7.02 44.26
C GLU A 752 22.44 8.21 43.44
N GLN A 753 23.35 7.90 42.51
CA GLN A 753 23.92 8.88 41.57
C GLN A 753 24.17 8.26 40.20
N SER A 754 24.13 9.08 39.16
CA SER A 754 24.46 8.75 37.77
C SER A 754 25.41 9.82 37.22
N SER A 755 26.56 9.45 36.68
CA SER A 755 27.52 10.42 36.12
C SER A 755 28.02 10.06 34.73
N MET A 756 28.38 11.09 33.97
CA MET A 756 29.17 11.00 32.76
C MET A 756 30.36 11.95 32.83
N GLN A 757 31.48 11.52 32.26
CA GLN A 757 32.75 12.22 32.38
C GLN A 757 33.55 12.16 31.08
N THR A 758 34.23 13.25 30.76
CA THR A 758 35.25 13.30 29.71
C THR A 758 36.50 14.03 30.20
N THR A 759 37.57 14.00 29.41
CA THR A 759 38.83 14.69 29.71
C THR A 759 39.15 15.68 28.59
N VAL A 760 39.56 16.89 28.92
CA VAL A 760 40.08 17.88 27.97
C VAL A 760 41.52 18.24 28.32
N ASN A 761 42.32 18.65 27.34
CA ASN A 761 43.70 19.08 27.58
C ASN A 761 43.91 20.55 27.23
N GLY A 762 44.65 21.25 28.08
CA GLY A 762 45.06 22.64 27.89
C GLY A 762 44.11 23.64 28.53
N ALA A 763 44.49 24.91 28.40
CA ALA A 763 43.66 26.03 28.80
C ALA A 763 42.67 26.36 27.69
N GLY A 764 41.40 26.55 28.03
CA GLY A 764 40.31 26.76 27.09
C GLY A 764 38.97 27.00 27.76
N THR A 765 37.94 27.07 26.96
CA THR A 765 36.55 27.28 27.35
C THR A 765 35.74 26.04 26.99
N VAL A 766 34.98 25.55 27.97
CA VAL A 766 33.93 24.55 27.75
C VAL A 766 32.57 25.23 27.79
N SER A 767 31.70 24.92 26.82
CA SER A 767 30.31 25.34 26.81
C SER A 767 29.39 24.18 26.44
N PHE A 768 28.22 24.11 27.06
CA PHE A 768 27.19 23.08 26.81
C PHE A 768 25.82 23.62 27.23
N TYR A 769 24.76 22.95 26.79
CA TYR A 769 23.41 23.16 27.30
C TYR A 769 23.07 22.07 28.31
N TRP A 770 22.30 22.41 29.33
CA TRP A 770 21.79 21.43 30.30
C TRP A 770 20.38 21.77 30.76
N LYS A 771 19.65 20.74 31.20
CA LYS A 771 18.27 20.79 31.68
C LYS A 771 18.10 19.80 32.83
N VAL A 772 17.18 20.06 33.75
CA VAL A 772 16.83 19.11 34.82
C VAL A 772 15.33 19.16 35.13
N SER A 773 14.75 18.00 35.41
CA SER A 773 13.41 17.83 35.97
C SER A 773 13.58 16.91 37.18
N SER A 774 13.47 17.49 38.38
CA SER A 774 13.89 16.87 39.63
C SER A 774 13.20 17.54 40.83
N GLU A 775 13.36 16.99 42.03
CA GLU A 775 12.89 17.66 43.24
C GLU A 775 13.70 18.93 43.54
N ALA A 776 13.01 20.08 43.61
CA ALA A 776 13.64 21.37 43.81
C ALA A 776 14.40 21.46 45.15
N ASP A 777 15.66 21.88 45.08
CA ASP A 777 16.61 22.04 46.19
C ASP A 777 17.06 20.72 46.87
N TRP A 778 16.76 19.56 46.32
CA TRP A 778 17.12 18.24 46.90
C TRP A 778 17.88 17.34 45.92
N ASP A 779 17.34 17.18 44.72
CA ASP A 779 17.93 16.38 43.66
C ASP A 779 18.64 17.30 42.67
N PHE A 780 19.90 17.00 42.36
CA PHE A 780 20.75 17.94 41.63
C PHE A 780 21.36 17.31 40.38
N LEU A 781 21.32 18.06 39.27
CA LEU A 781 22.28 17.93 38.18
C LEU A 781 23.47 18.89 38.46
N GLU A 782 24.64 18.31 38.62
CA GLU A 782 25.89 18.97 39.00
C GLU A 782 26.89 18.95 37.84
N PHE A 783 27.64 20.04 37.66
CA PHE A 783 28.79 20.09 36.77
C PHE A 783 30.08 20.41 37.55
N SER A 784 31.12 19.61 37.36
CA SER A 784 32.40 19.78 38.05
C SER A 784 33.61 19.69 37.10
N ILE A 785 34.68 20.40 37.48
CA ILE A 785 35.98 20.39 36.80
C ILE A 785 37.03 19.89 37.81
N ASP A 786 37.74 18.82 37.48
CA ASP A 786 38.71 18.13 38.34
C ASP A 786 38.15 17.75 39.73
N GLY A 787 36.86 17.40 39.77
CA GLY A 787 36.13 17.07 40.99
C GLY A 787 35.75 18.29 41.85
N SER A 788 36.05 19.51 41.40
CA SER A 788 35.53 20.74 42.01
C SER A 788 34.21 21.14 41.34
N LEU A 789 33.12 21.09 42.10
CA LEU A 789 31.80 21.57 41.68
C LEU A 789 31.89 23.02 41.19
N GLN A 790 31.33 23.29 40.01
CA GLN A 790 31.24 24.63 39.42
C GLN A 790 29.83 25.20 39.61
N ASP A 791 28.81 24.47 39.20
CA ASP A 791 27.39 24.81 39.38
C ASP A 791 26.54 23.55 39.56
N GLN A 792 25.31 23.76 40.04
CA GLN A 792 24.27 22.75 40.15
C GLN A 792 22.89 23.35 39.87
N ILE A 793 21.97 22.57 39.32
CA ILE A 793 20.56 22.91 39.11
C ILE A 793 19.65 21.83 39.70
N SER A 794 18.45 22.22 40.13
CA SER A 794 17.42 21.33 40.71
C SER A 794 16.02 21.90 40.43
N GLY A 795 14.98 21.10 40.57
CA GLY A 795 13.61 21.49 40.25
C GLY A 795 13.27 21.24 38.77
N GLU A 796 12.37 22.09 38.24
CA GLU A 796 12.02 22.13 36.81
C GLU A 796 12.77 23.29 36.14
N VAL A 797 13.90 23.00 35.52
CA VAL A 797 14.75 24.00 34.84
C VAL A 797 14.92 23.62 33.39
N ASP A 798 14.35 24.45 32.51
CA ASP A 798 14.46 24.30 31.06
C ASP A 798 15.89 24.59 30.55
N TRP A 799 16.16 24.21 29.31
CA TRP A 799 17.46 24.29 28.68
C TRP A 799 18.16 25.65 28.86
N GLN A 800 19.36 25.63 29.43
CA GLN A 800 20.21 26.81 29.56
C GLN A 800 21.66 26.50 29.19
N GLN A 801 22.32 27.47 28.56
CA GLN A 801 23.72 27.35 28.17
C GLN A 801 24.64 27.71 29.35
N MET A 802 25.65 26.87 29.59
CA MET A 802 26.71 27.10 30.56
C MET A 802 28.04 27.31 29.86
N THR A 803 28.95 28.06 30.49
CA THR A 803 30.28 28.34 29.94
C THR A 803 31.31 28.51 31.06
N TYR A 804 32.41 27.75 30.99
CA TYR A 804 33.48 27.77 32.00
C TYR A 804 34.85 27.87 31.33
N THR A 805 35.74 28.69 31.89
CA THR A 805 37.12 28.83 31.41
C THR A 805 38.10 28.10 32.33
N ILE A 806 38.86 27.19 31.74
CA ILE A 806 39.99 26.51 32.36
C ILE A 806 41.27 27.27 31.99
N THR A 807 41.96 27.81 32.99
CA THR A 807 43.19 28.60 32.78
C THR A 807 44.47 27.81 33.02
N ASP A 808 44.37 26.70 33.74
CA ASP A 808 45.52 25.89 34.11
C ASP A 808 45.96 25.02 32.91
N PRO A 809 47.27 24.81 32.73
CA PRO A 809 47.76 23.88 31.72
C PRO A 809 47.70 22.45 32.25
N GLY A 810 47.25 21.51 31.43
CA GLY A 810 47.26 20.09 31.79
C GLY A 810 46.03 19.36 31.30
N SER A 811 45.85 18.14 31.80
CA SER A 811 44.66 17.33 31.59
C SER A 811 43.64 17.70 32.65
N HIS A 812 42.42 17.99 32.23
CA HIS A 812 41.30 18.37 33.09
C HIS A 812 40.13 17.43 32.87
N THR A 813 39.46 17.08 33.94
CA THR A 813 38.32 16.15 33.93
C THR A 813 37.02 16.93 34.07
N LEU A 814 36.11 16.77 33.11
CA LEU A 814 34.78 17.38 33.12
C LEU A 814 33.76 16.32 33.51
N GLU A 815 32.96 16.53 34.55
CA GLU A 815 31.96 15.57 35.01
C GLU A 815 30.60 16.23 35.19
N TRP A 816 29.58 15.60 34.61
CA TRP A 816 28.17 15.86 34.88
C TRP A 816 27.63 14.73 35.74
N ARG A 817 26.92 15.07 36.82
CA ARG A 817 26.38 14.08 37.76
C ARG A 817 24.98 14.45 38.17
N TYR A 818 24.04 13.52 37.99
CA TYR A 818 22.73 13.57 38.60
C TYR A 818 22.73 12.81 39.93
N THR A 819 22.21 13.42 41.00
CA THR A 819 22.19 12.85 42.35
C THR A 819 20.81 12.95 42.97
N LYS A 820 20.36 11.87 43.63
CA LYS A 820 19.13 11.86 44.42
C LYS A 820 19.40 11.90 45.92
N ASP A 821 18.54 12.61 46.64
CA ASP A 821 18.58 12.71 48.09
C ASP A 821 17.95 11.48 48.79
N GLY A 822 17.69 11.58 50.09
CA GLY A 822 17.34 10.44 50.93
C GLY A 822 15.88 9.97 50.86
N ALA A 823 14.96 10.73 50.25
CA ALA A 823 13.55 10.38 50.10
C ALA A 823 12.78 11.46 49.31
N VAL A 824 11.69 11.03 48.64
CA VAL A 824 10.75 11.85 47.83
C VAL A 824 11.23 11.97 46.37
N SER A 825 10.28 11.83 45.45
CA SER A 825 10.49 11.97 44.00
C SER A 825 9.63 13.13 43.50
N GLY A 826 10.20 13.96 42.64
CA GLY A 826 9.52 15.11 42.05
C GLY A 826 10.05 15.40 40.64
N GLY A 827 9.16 15.76 39.71
CA GLY A 827 9.51 15.84 38.30
C GLY A 827 9.79 14.46 37.69
N ASP A 828 10.56 14.41 36.62
CA ASP A 828 10.94 13.17 35.91
C ASP A 828 12.18 12.48 36.51
N ASP A 829 12.78 13.06 37.57
CA ASP A 829 13.97 12.59 38.26
C ASP A 829 15.20 12.37 37.35
N ARG A 830 15.44 13.30 36.41
CA ARG A 830 16.45 13.17 35.34
C ARG A 830 17.12 14.50 35.01
N GLY A 831 18.36 14.41 34.51
CA GLY A 831 19.13 15.53 33.96
C GLY A 831 19.55 15.26 32.51
N TRP A 832 19.62 16.33 31.72
CA TRP A 832 20.02 16.30 30.32
C TRP A 832 21.17 17.27 30.04
N VAL A 833 22.01 16.94 29.07
CA VAL A 833 23.12 17.77 28.58
C VAL A 833 23.20 17.63 27.07
N ASP A 834 23.52 18.73 26.38
CA ASP A 834 23.53 18.81 24.92
C ASP A 834 24.60 19.80 24.42
N GLN A 835 25.00 19.70 23.14
CA GLN A 835 25.81 20.67 22.40
C GLN A 835 27.12 21.07 23.12
N LEU A 836 27.94 20.08 23.50
CA LEU A 836 29.23 20.28 24.18
C LEU A 836 30.33 20.74 23.23
N ALA A 837 30.80 21.97 23.43
CA ALA A 837 31.94 22.55 22.75
C ALA A 837 33.15 22.80 23.67
N TRP A 838 34.36 22.53 23.16
CA TRP A 838 35.66 22.82 23.79
C TRP A 838 36.58 23.59 22.83
N ASP A 839 37.06 24.77 23.22
CA ASP A 839 37.90 25.63 22.37
C ASP A 839 39.43 25.53 22.61
N GLY A 840 39.85 24.78 23.65
CA GLY A 840 41.18 24.90 24.27
C GLY A 840 42.37 24.25 23.56
N GLY A 841 42.22 23.78 22.32
CA GLY A 841 43.33 23.27 21.51
C GLY A 841 44.11 22.11 22.14
N GLY A 842 43.68 20.88 21.84
CA GLY A 842 44.23 19.66 22.44
C GLY A 842 43.09 18.73 22.82
N GLN A 843 42.47 18.11 21.82
CA GLN A 843 41.43 17.11 22.04
C GLN A 843 42.00 15.95 22.88
N PRO A 844 41.21 15.30 23.75
CA PRO A 844 41.64 14.15 24.52
C PRO A 844 42.35 13.10 23.65
N ALA A 845 43.33 12.42 24.23
CA ALA A 845 43.82 11.18 23.67
C ALA A 845 42.65 10.21 23.58
N THR A 846 42.36 9.71 22.38
CA THR A 846 41.42 8.62 22.15
C THR A 846 41.83 7.41 22.99
N MET A 847 41.06 7.11 24.03
CA MET A 847 41.13 5.86 24.80
C MET A 847 39.71 5.27 24.87
N PRO A 848 39.60 3.95 24.96
CA PRO A 848 38.71 3.17 24.10
C PRO A 848 37.25 3.19 24.60
N GLY A 849 36.49 4.19 24.17
CA GLY A 849 35.04 4.07 24.08
C GLY A 849 34.72 3.16 22.89
N ASN A 850 34.15 2.00 23.18
CA ASN A 850 33.82 0.90 22.27
C ASN A 850 34.93 0.42 21.30
N THR A 851 35.71 -0.58 21.72
CA THR A 851 36.66 -1.31 20.83
C THR A 851 35.97 -2.30 19.88
N GLY A 852 34.65 -2.17 19.70
CA GLY A 852 33.88 -3.02 18.82
C GLY A 852 34.33 -2.89 17.37
N GLN A 853 34.60 -4.01 16.69
CA GLN A 853 34.80 -4.03 15.25
C GLN A 853 33.50 -4.50 14.60
N LEU A 854 32.75 -3.60 13.97
CA LEU A 854 31.58 -3.94 13.15
C LEU A 854 32.03 -4.76 11.94
N TYR A 855 31.25 -5.77 11.58
CA TYR A 855 31.45 -6.58 10.38
C TYR A 855 30.11 -7.11 9.86
N VAL A 856 30.12 -7.50 8.60
CA VAL A 856 29.09 -8.35 8.00
C VAL A 856 29.65 -9.73 7.68
N LYS A 857 28.78 -10.74 7.58
CA LYS A 857 29.09 -12.00 6.93
C LYS A 857 28.04 -12.31 5.87
N VAL A 858 28.50 -12.67 4.67
CA VAL A 858 27.63 -13.23 3.62
C VAL A 858 28.02 -14.69 3.45
N ASN A 859 27.07 -15.61 3.63
CA ASN A 859 27.33 -17.06 3.66
C ASN A 859 28.52 -17.44 4.58
N GLY A 860 28.63 -16.77 5.72
CA GLY A 860 29.70 -16.97 6.71
C GLY A 860 31.06 -16.35 6.36
N VAL A 861 31.25 -15.76 5.18
CA VAL A 861 32.47 -15.02 4.84
C VAL A 861 32.41 -13.63 5.46
N LYS A 862 33.34 -13.35 6.38
CA LYS A 862 33.38 -12.12 7.18
C LYS A 862 34.14 -10.98 6.47
N LEU A 863 33.58 -9.77 6.54
CA LEU A 863 34.22 -8.53 6.13
C LEU A 863 34.08 -7.48 7.24
N ASP A 864 35.20 -6.90 7.68
CA ASP A 864 35.22 -5.87 8.71
C ASP A 864 34.90 -4.48 8.11
N TYR A 865 34.08 -3.70 8.81
CA TYR A 865 33.86 -2.28 8.49
C TYR A 865 35.19 -1.52 8.64
N PRO A 866 35.65 -0.77 7.62
CA PRO A 866 36.97 -0.14 7.65
C PRO A 866 37.07 1.09 8.57
N GLY A 867 35.94 1.63 9.04
CA GLY A 867 35.89 2.82 9.89
C GLY A 867 35.68 2.53 11.38
N PRO A 868 35.82 3.55 12.24
CA PRO A 868 35.41 3.45 13.64
C PRO A 868 33.88 3.34 13.74
N VAL A 869 33.39 2.64 14.76
CA VAL A 869 31.94 2.50 15.08
C VAL A 869 31.48 3.49 16.15
N THR A 870 32.35 4.40 16.56
CA THR A 870 32.05 5.51 17.47
C THR A 870 31.98 6.78 16.65
N ASP A 871 30.96 7.61 16.86
CA ASP A 871 30.77 8.89 16.14
C ASP A 871 30.33 8.71 14.67
N VAL A 872 29.39 7.80 14.42
CA VAL A 872 28.84 7.51 13.08
C VAL A 872 27.42 8.03 12.99
N ARG A 873 27.23 9.15 12.29
CA ARG A 873 25.91 9.57 11.76
C ARG A 873 25.47 8.58 10.68
N TRP A 874 24.19 8.59 10.25
CA TRP A 874 23.70 7.74 9.16
C TRP A 874 24.70 7.64 8.00
N THR A 875 25.42 6.52 7.95
CA THR A 875 26.56 6.32 7.05
C THR A 875 26.31 5.09 6.20
N PRO A 876 26.38 5.21 4.86
CA PRO A 876 26.36 4.05 4.00
C PRO A 876 27.70 3.32 4.05
N TRP A 877 27.65 2.02 4.32
CA TRP A 877 28.77 1.12 4.09
C TRP A 877 28.54 0.30 2.84
N ASN A 878 29.21 0.71 1.76
CA ASN A 878 29.17 0.04 0.47
C ASN A 878 30.20 -1.10 0.44
N ILE A 879 29.71 -2.32 0.24
CA ILE A 879 30.49 -3.55 0.22
C ILE A 879 30.54 -4.08 -1.22
N ASP A 880 31.74 -4.12 -1.80
CA ASP A 880 31.96 -4.78 -3.09
C ASP A 880 31.74 -6.29 -2.93
N LEU A 881 30.65 -6.79 -3.49
CA LEU A 881 30.26 -8.21 -3.40
C LEU A 881 31.30 -9.13 -4.06
N ALA A 882 32.01 -8.64 -5.09
CA ALA A 882 33.07 -9.42 -5.75
C ALA A 882 34.26 -9.67 -4.82
N SER A 883 34.49 -8.79 -3.83
CA SER A 883 35.57 -8.92 -2.86
C SER A 883 35.36 -10.06 -1.85
N LEU A 884 34.12 -10.51 -1.66
CA LEU A 884 33.76 -11.55 -0.69
C LEU A 884 34.11 -12.97 -1.19
N GLY A 885 34.21 -13.19 -2.50
CA GLY A 885 34.50 -14.50 -3.07
C GLY A 885 33.45 -15.59 -2.75
N VAL A 886 32.23 -15.16 -2.41
CA VAL A 886 31.07 -16.03 -2.14
C VAL A 886 30.36 -16.41 -3.43
N ASN A 887 29.61 -17.52 -3.42
CA ASN A 887 28.70 -17.83 -4.53
C ASN A 887 27.47 -16.92 -4.45
N LEU A 888 27.47 -15.85 -5.23
CA LEU A 888 26.36 -14.89 -5.25
C LEU A 888 25.07 -15.45 -5.86
N GLN A 889 25.10 -16.59 -6.56
CA GLN A 889 23.88 -17.26 -7.05
C GLN A 889 23.07 -17.95 -5.96
N ASP A 890 23.64 -18.13 -4.76
CA ASP A 890 23.03 -18.89 -3.67
C ASP A 890 23.41 -18.27 -2.32
N VAL A 891 22.95 -17.05 -2.08
CA VAL A 891 23.11 -16.36 -0.79
C VAL A 891 22.01 -16.83 0.16
N THR A 892 22.42 -17.53 1.20
CA THR A 892 21.51 -18.18 2.16
C THR A 892 21.45 -17.44 3.49
N THR A 893 22.55 -16.81 3.92
CA THR A 893 22.63 -16.13 5.22
C THR A 893 23.34 -14.80 5.11
N LEU A 894 22.79 -13.79 5.79
CA LEU A 894 23.44 -12.52 6.06
C LEU A 894 23.55 -12.34 7.58
N THR A 895 24.74 -12.02 8.06
CA THR A 895 25.02 -11.78 9.48
C THR A 895 25.57 -10.38 9.66
N LEU A 896 25.11 -9.66 10.67
CA LEU A 896 25.76 -8.46 11.18
C LEU A 896 26.34 -8.78 12.55
N GLY A 897 27.55 -8.29 12.85
CA GLY A 897 28.11 -8.49 14.18
C GLY A 897 29.16 -7.47 14.59
N ILE A 898 29.46 -7.49 15.89
CA ILE A 898 30.49 -6.67 16.52
C ILE A 898 31.42 -7.58 17.32
N ASP A 899 32.71 -7.58 16.94
CA ASP A 899 33.78 -8.28 17.66
C ASP A 899 34.40 -7.37 18.71
N GLY A 900 34.93 -7.93 19.79
CA GLY A 900 35.78 -7.21 20.74
C GLY A 900 35.43 -7.53 22.17
N ALA A 901 36.44 -7.93 22.95
CA ALA A 901 36.24 -8.27 24.35
C ALA A 901 35.79 -7.03 25.15
N ASN A 902 34.66 -7.16 25.86
CA ASN A 902 34.01 -6.08 26.60
C ASN A 902 33.45 -4.93 25.72
N ALA A 903 33.35 -5.12 24.40
CA ALA A 903 32.62 -4.18 23.54
C ALA A 903 31.14 -4.19 23.94
N LYS A 904 30.55 -3.01 24.17
CA LYS A 904 29.15 -2.86 24.57
C LYS A 904 28.57 -1.54 24.05
N GLY A 905 27.32 -1.57 23.58
CA GLY A 905 26.59 -0.38 23.12
C GLY A 905 25.39 -0.71 22.23
N LEU A 906 24.98 0.27 21.42
CA LEU A 906 23.83 0.21 20.51
C LEU A 906 24.21 0.80 19.13
N LEU A 907 23.77 0.15 18.06
CA LEU A 907 23.71 0.72 16.71
C LEU A 907 22.25 0.78 16.26
N TYR A 908 21.90 1.78 15.47
CA TYR A 908 20.68 1.79 14.68
C TYR A 908 21.01 1.39 13.25
N LEU A 909 20.18 0.53 12.68
CA LEU A 909 20.37 -0.05 11.36
C LEU A 909 19.15 0.30 10.51
N ASP A 910 19.42 0.63 9.26
CA ASP A 910 18.40 0.97 8.29
C ASP A 910 18.88 0.55 6.90
N ASN A 911 17.96 0.38 5.96
CA ASN A 911 18.22 0.18 4.53
C ASN A 911 19.44 -0.71 4.21
N PHE A 912 19.24 -2.03 4.19
CA PHE A 912 20.11 -2.95 3.46
C PHE A 912 19.69 -3.03 2.01
N LEU A 913 20.60 -2.65 1.09
CA LEU A 913 20.31 -2.53 -0.34
C LEU A 913 21.31 -3.32 -1.19
N LEU A 914 20.84 -3.91 -2.28
CA LEU A 914 21.68 -4.38 -3.38
C LEU A 914 21.64 -3.37 -4.51
N GLU A 915 22.79 -2.85 -4.90
CA GLU A 915 22.92 -1.78 -5.89
C GLU A 915 23.80 -2.22 -7.06
N SER A 916 23.63 -1.53 -8.19
CA SER A 916 24.55 -1.67 -9.32
C SER A 916 25.97 -1.23 -8.96
N GLN A 917 26.98 -1.75 -9.67
CA GLN A 917 28.38 -1.31 -9.50
C GLN A 917 28.66 0.12 -9.96
#